data_AF-A0A3D0W8C5-F1
#
_entry.id   AF-A0A3D0W8C5-F1
#
_cell.length_a   1.000
_cell.length_b   1.000
_cell.length_c   1.000
_cell.angle_alpha   90.00
_cell.angle_beta   90.00
_cell.angle_gamma   90.00
#
_symmetry.space_group_name_H-M   'P 1'
#
loop_
_entity.id
_entity.type
_entity.pdbx_description
1 polymer ?
#
loop_
_entity_poly.entity_id
_entity_poly.type
_entity_poly.pdbx_seq_one_letter_code
_entity_poly.pdbx_strand_id
1 'polypeptide(L)'
;RSVSVARGEDPSAYALACFGGAGGQHACLVADALGMRQVLIHPLAGVLSAVGIGLAERSVVREATVGVSLGDADVSTALEAITDEARGALSAQGVTRDTIGIAAAAHLRYARGDQTIEVPWSTPAAMTAAFAAAHRQRFGFVGDDTLVVERLRVEASASDGEALPPAALPERPGEPIERVGMYLAGAAHAVSVYRREALVGGQVLEGPALILDPVSTVVVEPGWTATVLSEGTLHLERGEARSVARAGEAADPVRLEIFAGLFMGIAEEMGAALQRSAASVNIRERLDFSCAIFDGDGGLVANAPHIPVHLGSMGESIRTVMANRAGTMREGEVYALNDPYRGGTHLPDITVIMPVFAGDEVPAYYVAARGHHADVGGTTPGSMPPDSRTIEDEGVIFDDVPIVADGVMQSEAIRALLSSGAHPARNIDQNLADLAAQVAACARGAEGLQQLAAQQGQGIVTRYMTHLQAHAEAMARRMIAALDDGSFAYELDDGAVVKVAVRVDRAAGEATIDFTGTSEQRPTNFNAPLAVTRAAVLYVLRLLVDEAVPLNEGFLRPVTLIVPEGSMLNPRHPAAIVAGNVEVSQVVTDALLGALGAMAGSQGTMNNLTFGDATYQYYETIAGGAGAGPNHDGADAIQTHMTNSRLTDPEVLEARYPVLVEQFAIRRGSGGAGERRGGDGTVRRLRFLAPMRAGILSNRRRVPPFGLAGGEPGRAGANRIERADGRIETLGSTAIADMGMGDVIVIETPGGGGYGVKR
;
A
#
# COMPACT_ATOMS: atom_id res chain seq x y z
N ARG A 1 -19.27 -4.04 -7.52
CA ARG A 1 -18.78 -5.23 -6.77
C ARG A 1 -17.49 -4.89 -6.04
N SER A 2 -16.38 -4.63 -6.73
CA SER A 2 -15.07 -4.32 -6.12
C SER A 2 -15.11 -3.21 -5.07
N VAL A 3 -15.77 -2.08 -5.33
CA VAL A 3 -15.75 -0.92 -4.41
C VAL A 3 -16.41 -1.19 -3.06
N SER A 4 -17.60 -1.81 -3.03
CA SER A 4 -18.32 -2.10 -1.77
C SER A 4 -17.71 -3.31 -1.06
N VAL A 5 -17.33 -4.34 -1.82
CA VAL A 5 -16.72 -5.57 -1.28
C VAL A 5 -15.33 -5.32 -0.70
N ALA A 6 -14.52 -4.46 -1.34
CA ALA A 6 -13.22 -4.04 -0.81
C ALA A 6 -13.34 -3.17 0.45
N ARG A 7 -14.55 -2.69 0.79
CA ARG A 7 -14.80 -1.81 1.94
C ARG A 7 -15.45 -2.48 3.14
N GLY A 8 -15.66 -3.79 3.14
CA GLY A 8 -16.34 -4.42 4.29
C GLY A 8 -17.79 -4.83 4.04
N GLU A 9 -18.43 -4.21 3.06
CA GLU A 9 -19.89 -4.14 3.02
C GLU A 9 -20.49 -5.27 2.19
N ASP A 10 -21.46 -5.99 2.76
CA ASP A 10 -22.28 -6.96 2.03
C ASP A 10 -23.29 -6.19 1.17
N PRO A 11 -23.11 -6.13 -0.16
CA PRO A 11 -24.01 -5.35 -1.01
C PRO A 11 -25.46 -5.85 -0.93
N SER A 12 -25.69 -7.13 -0.61
CA SER A 12 -27.03 -7.71 -0.53
C SER A 12 -27.91 -7.09 0.57
N ALA A 13 -27.29 -6.43 1.56
CA ALA A 13 -27.98 -5.72 2.63
C ALA A 13 -28.48 -4.32 2.22
N TYR A 14 -28.10 -3.82 1.03
CA TYR A 14 -28.41 -2.47 0.57
C TYR A 14 -29.37 -2.45 -0.63
N ALA A 15 -29.99 -1.30 -0.86
CA ALA A 15 -30.68 -1.01 -2.11
C ALA A 15 -29.71 -0.37 -3.13
N LEU A 16 -29.75 -0.83 -4.38
CA LEU A 16 -28.98 -0.24 -5.47
C LEU A 16 -29.63 1.06 -5.95
N ALA A 17 -29.04 2.21 -5.62
CA ALA A 17 -29.41 3.49 -6.24
C ALA A 17 -28.84 3.56 -7.67
N CYS A 18 -29.70 3.47 -8.68
CA CYS A 18 -29.29 3.40 -10.08
C CYS A 18 -29.61 4.70 -10.82
N PHE A 19 -28.61 5.24 -11.53
CA PHE A 19 -28.70 6.49 -12.28
C PHE A 19 -27.83 6.48 -13.55
N GLY A 20 -27.87 7.56 -14.33
CA GLY A 20 -27.27 7.69 -15.65
C GLY A 20 -28.20 7.18 -16.77
N GLY A 21 -28.04 7.70 -17.99
CA GLY A 21 -28.97 7.44 -19.10
C GLY A 21 -29.15 5.95 -19.46
N ALA A 22 -28.11 5.13 -19.27
CA ALA A 22 -28.13 3.69 -19.51
C ALA A 22 -28.28 2.84 -18.23
N GLY A 23 -28.25 3.44 -17.04
CA GLY A 23 -28.23 2.69 -15.78
C GLY A 23 -29.44 1.75 -15.62
N GLY A 24 -30.63 2.28 -15.89
CA GLY A 24 -31.89 1.53 -15.81
C GLY A 24 -31.99 0.32 -16.74
N GLN A 25 -31.16 0.22 -17.77
CA GLN A 25 -31.16 -0.91 -18.72
C GLN A 25 -30.55 -2.17 -18.12
N HIS A 26 -29.64 -2.02 -17.15
CA HIS A 26 -28.88 -3.12 -16.55
C HIS A 26 -29.10 -3.26 -15.04
N ALA A 27 -29.96 -2.43 -14.44
CA ALA A 27 -30.07 -2.32 -12.99
C ALA A 27 -30.46 -3.65 -12.30
N CYS A 28 -31.47 -4.36 -12.83
CA CYS A 28 -31.86 -5.68 -12.33
C CYS A 28 -30.73 -6.72 -12.44
N LEU A 29 -30.03 -6.76 -13.57
CA LEU A 29 -28.94 -7.72 -13.80
C LEU A 29 -27.73 -7.44 -12.89
N VAL A 30 -27.40 -6.16 -12.68
CA VAL A 30 -26.35 -5.75 -11.75
C VAL A 30 -26.74 -6.11 -10.32
N ALA A 31 -28.00 -5.86 -9.92
CA ALA A 31 -28.49 -6.22 -8.60
C ALA A 31 -28.45 -7.75 -8.39
N ASP A 32 -28.90 -8.54 -9.38
CA ASP A 32 -28.83 -10.00 -9.35
C ASP A 32 -27.38 -10.51 -9.22
N ALA A 33 -26.44 -9.90 -9.94
CA ALA A 33 -25.01 -10.25 -9.85
C ALA A 33 -24.37 -9.88 -8.50
N LEU A 34 -24.97 -8.95 -7.77
CA LEU A 34 -24.54 -8.50 -6.44
C LEU A 34 -25.33 -9.15 -5.29
N GLY A 35 -26.33 -9.99 -5.59
CA GLY A 35 -27.23 -10.56 -4.58
C GLY A 35 -28.17 -9.53 -3.94
N MET A 36 -28.30 -8.34 -4.53
CA MET A 36 -29.17 -7.27 -4.05
C MET A 36 -30.63 -7.56 -4.39
N ARG A 37 -31.53 -7.25 -3.46
CA ARG A 37 -32.98 -7.49 -3.63
C ARG A 37 -33.76 -6.27 -4.09
N GLN A 38 -33.16 -5.09 -3.97
CA GLN A 38 -33.83 -3.81 -4.16
C GLN A 38 -33.02 -2.89 -5.07
N VAL A 39 -33.71 -2.21 -5.98
CA VAL A 39 -33.15 -1.14 -6.83
C VAL A 39 -34.06 0.07 -6.72
N LEU A 40 -33.47 1.26 -6.60
CA LEU A 40 -34.17 2.55 -6.60
C LEU A 40 -33.75 3.36 -7.82
N ILE A 41 -34.72 3.81 -8.62
CA ILE A 41 -34.51 4.63 -9.82
C ILE A 41 -35.33 5.91 -9.71
N HIS A 42 -34.65 7.00 -9.36
CA HIS A 42 -35.22 8.35 -9.25
C HIS A 42 -35.82 8.82 -10.60
N PRO A 43 -36.88 9.67 -10.62
CA PRO A 43 -37.44 10.22 -11.87
C PRO A 43 -36.42 10.90 -12.77
N LEU A 44 -35.44 11.56 -12.18
CA LEU A 44 -34.36 12.26 -12.89
C LEU A 44 -33.08 11.41 -12.99
N ALA A 45 -33.17 10.09 -12.88
CA ALA A 45 -32.02 9.18 -12.89
C ALA A 45 -31.09 9.41 -14.08
N GLY A 46 -31.63 9.64 -15.29
CA GLY A 46 -30.83 9.89 -16.50
C GLY A 46 -29.91 11.13 -16.43
N VAL A 47 -30.26 12.11 -15.59
CA VAL A 47 -29.56 13.40 -15.43
C VAL A 47 -29.20 13.70 -13.97
N LEU A 48 -29.14 12.67 -13.11
CA LEU A 48 -29.04 12.84 -11.67
C LEU A 48 -27.78 13.59 -11.22
N SER A 49 -26.68 13.50 -11.98
CA SER A 49 -25.47 14.28 -11.72
C SER A 49 -25.68 15.79 -11.93
N ALA A 50 -26.42 16.18 -12.97
CA ALA A 50 -26.74 17.59 -13.21
C ALA A 50 -27.69 18.13 -12.13
N VAL A 51 -28.63 17.29 -11.68
CA VAL A 51 -29.49 17.57 -10.53
C VAL A 51 -28.65 17.78 -9.26
N GLY A 52 -27.70 16.90 -8.98
CA GLY A 52 -26.80 17.05 -7.83
C GLY A 52 -26.00 18.35 -7.86
N ILE A 53 -25.51 18.77 -9.04
CA ILE A 53 -24.83 20.06 -9.22
C ILE A 53 -25.78 21.24 -8.96
N GLY A 54 -27.03 21.16 -9.41
CA GLY A 54 -28.03 22.21 -9.20
C GLY A 54 -28.53 22.32 -7.75
N LEU A 55 -28.50 21.22 -7.00
CA LEU A 55 -28.89 21.17 -5.58
C LEU A 55 -27.75 21.47 -4.60
N ALA A 56 -26.51 21.44 -5.07
CA ALA A 56 -25.36 21.68 -4.22
C ALA A 56 -25.39 23.12 -3.70
N GLU A 57 -25.21 23.27 -2.38
CA GLU A 57 -24.98 24.59 -1.78
C GLU A 57 -23.73 25.20 -2.41
N ARG A 58 -23.79 26.51 -2.70
CA ARG A 58 -22.60 27.22 -3.17
C ARG A 58 -21.65 27.35 -1.99
N SER A 59 -20.45 26.76 -2.10
CA SER A 59 -19.42 26.87 -1.09
C SER A 59 -18.07 27.30 -1.64
N VAL A 60 -17.29 27.96 -0.78
CA VAL A 60 -15.90 28.35 -1.06
C VAL A 60 -15.05 27.92 0.14
N VAL A 61 -13.97 27.19 -0.15
CA VAL A 61 -12.96 26.81 0.84
C VAL A 61 -11.72 27.71 0.70
N ARG A 62 -11.20 28.19 1.82
CA ARG A 62 -9.92 28.90 1.93
C ARG A 62 -9.08 28.27 3.03
N GLU A 63 -7.78 28.25 2.81
CA GLU A 63 -6.82 27.66 3.75
C GLU A 63 -5.60 28.57 3.90
N ALA A 64 -5.01 28.60 5.09
CA ALA A 64 -3.75 29.29 5.36
C ALA A 64 -2.85 28.45 6.27
N THR A 65 -1.58 28.33 5.90
CA THR A 65 -0.53 27.73 6.74
C THR A 65 0.00 28.79 7.71
N VAL A 66 0.01 28.48 9.01
CA VAL A 66 0.42 29.42 10.08
C VAL A 66 1.66 28.91 10.81
N GLY A 67 1.65 27.64 11.25
CA GLY A 67 2.82 26.99 11.87
C GLY A 67 3.21 27.52 13.25
N VAL A 68 2.24 28.01 14.04
CA VAL A 68 2.48 28.63 15.37
C VAL A 68 1.81 27.87 16.51
N SER A 69 2.25 28.10 17.75
CA SER A 69 1.70 27.43 18.93
C SER A 69 0.20 27.69 19.12
N LEU A 70 -0.52 26.69 19.65
CA LEU A 70 -1.92 26.82 20.01
C LEU A 70 -2.11 27.90 21.09
N GLY A 71 -2.83 28.97 20.74
CA GLY A 71 -3.06 30.12 21.62
C GLY A 71 -2.27 31.37 21.25
N ASP A 72 -1.46 31.32 20.18
CA ASP A 72 -0.83 32.52 19.61
C ASP A 72 -1.89 33.47 19.01
N ALA A 73 -1.67 34.77 19.14
CA ALA A 73 -2.57 35.81 18.62
C ALA A 73 -2.63 35.79 17.08
N ASP A 74 -1.53 35.40 16.43
CA ASP A 74 -1.41 35.34 14.96
C ASP A 74 -2.41 34.36 14.34
N VAL A 75 -2.83 33.32 15.08
CA VAL A 75 -3.83 32.35 14.61
C VAL A 75 -5.18 33.01 14.39
N SER A 76 -5.61 33.86 15.32
CA SER A 76 -6.93 34.52 15.23
C SER A 76 -6.94 35.53 14.08
N THR A 77 -5.86 36.29 13.90
CA THR A 77 -5.70 37.23 12.79
C THR A 77 -5.69 36.51 11.44
N ALA A 78 -4.96 35.41 11.32
CA ALA A 78 -4.94 34.59 10.10
C ALA A 78 -6.33 34.03 9.78
N LEU A 79 -7.08 33.57 10.80
CA LEU A 79 -8.44 33.06 10.62
C LEU A 79 -9.41 34.14 10.12
N GLU A 80 -9.35 35.33 10.70
CA GLU A 80 -10.18 36.47 10.28
C GLU A 80 -9.92 36.83 8.82
N ALA A 81 -8.66 36.88 8.41
CA ALA A 81 -8.27 37.17 7.03
C ALA A 81 -8.85 36.15 6.04
N ILE A 82 -8.65 34.84 6.25
CA ILE A 82 -9.19 33.82 5.33
C ILE A 82 -10.72 33.72 5.39
N THR A 83 -11.34 34.07 6.53
CA THR A 83 -12.80 34.14 6.64
C THR A 83 -13.35 35.27 5.78
N ASP A 84 -12.72 36.44 5.81
CA ASP A 84 -13.12 37.58 4.99
C ASP A 84 -12.88 37.34 3.50
N GLU A 85 -11.80 36.65 3.14
CA GLU A 85 -11.56 36.19 1.76
C GLU A 85 -12.64 35.21 1.29
N ALA A 86 -12.98 34.21 2.10
CA ALA A 86 -14.01 33.21 1.76
C ALA A 86 -15.39 33.88 1.58
N ARG A 87 -15.76 34.79 2.49
CA ARG A 87 -16.99 35.60 2.37
C ARG A 87 -16.96 36.49 1.13
N GLY A 88 -15.85 37.16 0.87
CA GLY A 88 -15.67 38.01 -0.31
C GLY A 88 -15.85 37.24 -1.62
N ALA A 89 -15.27 36.05 -1.71
CA ALA A 89 -15.37 35.18 -2.89
C ALA A 89 -16.80 34.70 -3.15
N LEU A 90 -17.57 34.38 -2.10
CA LEU A 90 -18.96 33.96 -2.26
C LEU A 90 -19.90 35.15 -2.52
N SER A 91 -19.64 36.31 -1.91
CA SER A 91 -20.36 37.56 -2.23
C SER A 91 -20.13 38.04 -3.66
N ALA A 92 -18.94 37.82 -4.23
CA ALA A 92 -18.66 38.10 -5.64
C ALA A 92 -19.53 37.27 -6.60
N GLN A 93 -20.11 36.16 -6.12
CA GLN A 93 -21.07 35.32 -6.85
C GLN A 93 -22.54 35.72 -6.60
N GLY A 94 -22.77 36.89 -5.97
CA GLY A 94 -24.10 37.43 -5.72
C GLY A 94 -24.78 36.93 -4.44
N VAL A 95 -24.07 36.27 -3.53
CA VAL A 95 -24.60 35.88 -2.21
C VAL A 95 -24.52 37.05 -1.23
N THR A 96 -25.63 37.37 -0.56
CA THR A 96 -25.67 38.38 0.51
C THR A 96 -24.71 37.99 1.64
N ARG A 97 -23.75 38.87 1.97
CA ARG A 97 -22.68 38.56 2.93
C ARG A 97 -23.18 38.06 4.29
N ASP A 98 -24.28 38.61 4.78
CA ASP A 98 -24.87 38.27 6.09
C ASP A 98 -25.62 36.93 6.11
N THR A 99 -25.89 36.34 4.94
CA THR A 99 -26.53 35.01 4.84
C THR A 99 -25.51 33.88 4.65
N ILE A 100 -24.21 34.20 4.66
CA ILE A 100 -23.13 33.23 4.46
C ILE A 100 -22.84 32.52 5.79
N GLY A 101 -23.04 31.20 5.81
CA GLY A 101 -22.62 30.32 6.89
C GLY A 101 -21.10 30.14 6.85
N ILE A 102 -20.47 30.09 8.03
CA ILE A 102 -19.02 29.87 8.17
C ILE A 102 -18.78 28.65 9.05
N ALA A 103 -18.05 27.68 8.50
CA ALA A 103 -17.47 26.57 9.25
C ALA A 103 -15.95 26.73 9.24
N ALA A 104 -15.35 26.83 10.43
CA ALA A 104 -13.91 26.96 10.60
C ALA A 104 -13.34 25.73 11.31
N ALA A 105 -12.15 25.32 10.90
CA ALA A 105 -11.40 24.22 11.50
C ALA A 105 -9.91 24.56 11.59
N ALA A 106 -9.24 23.96 12.56
CA ALA A 106 -7.79 24.02 12.73
C ALA A 106 -7.18 22.63 12.53
N HIS A 107 -6.09 22.56 11.78
CA HIS A 107 -5.24 21.39 11.67
C HIS A 107 -4.15 21.49 12.73
N LEU A 108 -4.33 20.77 13.83
CA LEU A 108 -3.39 20.76 14.95
C LEU A 108 -2.42 19.59 14.86
N ARG A 109 -1.18 19.79 15.31
CA ARG A 109 -0.17 18.73 15.48
C ARG A 109 0.61 18.93 16.76
N TYR A 110 1.27 17.88 17.24
CA TYR A 110 2.31 18.03 18.27
C TYR A 110 3.52 18.76 17.70
N ALA A 111 4.22 19.58 18.49
CA ALA A 111 5.34 20.40 18.02
C ALA A 111 6.48 19.57 17.43
N ARG A 112 6.80 18.43 18.07
CA ARG A 112 7.79 17.44 17.63
C ARG A 112 7.26 16.46 16.58
N GLY A 113 5.97 16.55 16.22
CA GLY A 113 5.34 15.71 15.21
C GLY A 113 4.92 16.51 13.98
N ASP A 114 4.76 15.83 12.85
CA ASP A 114 4.26 16.43 11.61
C ASP A 114 2.77 16.12 11.35
N GLN A 115 2.16 15.28 12.18
CA GLN A 115 0.81 14.78 11.96
C GLN A 115 -0.25 15.81 12.35
N THR A 116 -1.04 16.25 11.37
CA THR A 116 -2.18 17.11 11.65
C THR A 116 -3.48 16.35 11.82
N ILE A 117 -4.28 16.76 12.81
CA ILE A 117 -5.67 16.36 12.99
C ILE A 117 -6.53 17.61 12.83
N GLU A 118 -7.53 17.53 11.96
CA GLU A 118 -8.54 18.57 11.83
C GLU A 118 -9.47 18.53 13.05
N VAL A 119 -9.59 19.65 13.75
CA VAL A 119 -10.54 19.85 14.84
C VAL A 119 -11.41 21.07 14.55
N PRO A 120 -12.69 21.06 14.93
CA PRO A 120 -13.54 22.24 14.84
C PRO A 120 -12.90 23.44 15.55
N TRP A 121 -12.91 24.60 14.90
CA TRP A 121 -12.37 25.82 15.50
C TRP A 121 -13.14 26.16 16.78
N SER A 122 -12.41 26.36 17.88
CA SER A 122 -12.99 26.64 19.20
C SER A 122 -11.97 27.35 20.10
N THR A 123 -12.21 27.37 21.41
CA THR A 123 -11.19 27.82 22.36
C THR A 123 -10.00 26.86 22.38
N PRO A 124 -8.78 27.31 22.71
CA PRO A 124 -7.61 26.44 22.81
C PRO A 124 -7.85 25.18 23.65
N ALA A 125 -8.53 25.30 24.80
CA ALA A 125 -8.84 24.15 25.66
C ALA A 125 -9.77 23.12 25.00
N ALA A 126 -10.81 23.57 24.30
CA ALA A 126 -11.74 22.68 23.59
C ALA A 126 -11.06 22.00 22.39
N MET A 127 -10.24 22.74 21.66
CA MET A 127 -9.46 22.18 20.54
C MET A 127 -8.43 21.17 21.03
N THR A 128 -7.76 21.40 22.16
CA THR A 128 -6.86 20.41 22.80
C THR A 128 -7.61 19.13 23.17
N ALA A 129 -8.82 19.24 23.76
CA ALA A 129 -9.62 18.08 24.13
C ALA A 129 -10.12 17.31 22.89
N ALA A 130 -10.59 18.01 21.86
CA ALA A 130 -11.00 17.42 20.59
C ALA A 130 -9.83 16.72 19.90
N PHE A 131 -8.65 17.35 19.89
CA PHE A 131 -7.42 16.76 19.38
C PHE A 131 -7.05 15.50 20.16
N ALA A 132 -7.05 15.53 21.49
CA ALA A 132 -6.74 14.36 22.31
C ALA A 132 -7.72 13.19 22.08
N ALA A 133 -9.02 13.47 21.94
CA ALA A 133 -10.02 12.46 21.64
C ALA A 133 -9.81 11.85 20.25
N ALA A 134 -9.62 12.69 19.23
CA ALA A 134 -9.36 12.26 17.87
C ALA A 134 -8.01 11.52 17.74
N HIS A 135 -6.98 11.98 18.46
CA HIS A 135 -5.67 11.34 18.51
C HIS A 135 -5.77 9.94 19.15
N ARG A 136 -6.49 9.79 20.27
CA ARG A 136 -6.73 8.47 20.87
C ARG A 136 -7.52 7.55 19.95
N GLN A 137 -8.58 8.06 19.32
CA GLN A 137 -9.38 7.28 18.37
C GLN A 137 -8.55 6.80 17.18
N ARG A 138 -7.67 7.65 16.67
CA ARG A 138 -6.90 7.36 15.46
C ARG A 138 -5.62 6.59 15.73
N PHE A 139 -4.99 6.78 16.89
CA PHE A 139 -3.67 6.23 17.19
C PHE A 139 -3.61 5.30 18.40
N GLY A 140 -4.71 5.17 19.16
CA GLY A 140 -4.78 4.33 20.36
C GLY A 140 -4.18 4.97 21.63
N PHE A 141 -3.56 6.14 21.54
CA PHE A 141 -2.93 6.83 22.68
C PHE A 141 -3.04 8.37 22.55
N VAL A 142 -2.58 9.11 23.57
CA VAL A 142 -2.46 10.59 23.56
C VAL A 142 -1.03 10.95 23.94
N GLY A 143 -0.38 11.84 23.18
CA GLY A 143 0.95 12.36 23.47
C GLY A 143 0.97 13.50 24.50
N ASP A 144 2.16 13.86 24.98
CA ASP A 144 2.40 14.83 26.05
C ASP A 144 3.02 16.16 25.57
N ASP A 145 3.05 16.40 24.25
CA ASP A 145 3.77 17.52 23.64
C ASP A 145 2.89 18.77 23.43
N THR A 146 3.53 19.93 23.18
CA THR A 146 2.81 21.17 22.86
C THR A 146 2.11 21.09 21.51
N LEU A 147 0.96 21.74 21.38
CA LEU A 147 0.18 21.75 20.12
C LEU A 147 0.53 22.98 19.26
N VAL A 148 0.66 22.75 17.95
CA VAL A 148 0.91 23.74 16.91
C VAL A 148 -0.28 23.76 15.95
N VAL A 149 -0.76 24.95 15.59
CA VAL A 149 -1.70 25.17 14.51
C VAL A 149 -0.93 25.23 13.20
N GLU A 150 -0.90 24.12 12.48
CA GLU A 150 -0.19 24.04 11.20
C GLU A 150 -0.95 24.82 10.12
N ARG A 151 -2.27 24.58 10.03
CA ARG A 151 -3.13 25.15 8.99
C ARG A 151 -4.52 25.45 9.52
N LEU A 152 -5.12 26.50 8.98
CA LEU A 152 -6.51 26.87 9.21
C LEU A 152 -7.32 26.59 7.94
N ARG A 153 -8.56 26.12 8.10
CA ARG A 153 -9.51 25.89 7.01
C ARG A 153 -10.81 26.64 7.32
N VAL A 154 -11.29 27.42 6.37
CA VAL A 154 -12.61 28.07 6.43
C VAL A 154 -13.42 27.67 5.20
N GLU A 155 -14.63 27.20 5.46
CA GLU A 155 -15.65 26.93 4.47
C GLU A 155 -16.79 27.92 4.65
N ALA A 156 -16.99 28.74 3.62
CA ALA A 156 -18.14 29.63 3.50
C ALA A 156 -19.20 28.96 2.63
N SER A 157 -20.43 28.81 3.13
CA SER A 157 -21.54 28.21 2.38
C SER A 157 -22.76 29.14 2.32
N ALA A 158 -23.54 29.01 1.26
CA ALA A 158 -24.84 29.64 1.11
C ALA A 158 -25.93 28.56 1.09
N SER A 159 -26.91 28.67 2.00
CA SER A 159 -28.10 27.82 1.97
C SER A 159 -29.14 28.39 1.01
N ASP A 160 -28.80 28.37 -0.27
CA ASP A 160 -29.62 28.88 -1.36
C ASP A 160 -30.03 27.79 -2.37
N GLY A 161 -29.73 26.52 -2.06
CA GLY A 161 -30.18 25.38 -2.84
C GLY A 161 -31.70 25.31 -2.85
N GLU A 162 -32.30 25.31 -4.04
CA GLU A 162 -33.74 25.08 -4.19
C GLU A 162 -34.02 23.58 -4.05
N ALA A 163 -35.02 23.21 -3.25
CA ALA A 163 -35.49 21.83 -3.21
C ALA A 163 -36.07 21.43 -4.57
N LEU A 164 -35.86 20.18 -4.98
CA LEU A 164 -36.53 19.68 -6.18
C LEU A 164 -38.04 19.77 -6.00
N PRO A 165 -38.78 20.27 -7.02
CA PRO A 165 -40.22 20.15 -7.00
C PRO A 165 -40.60 18.65 -7.00
N PRO A 166 -41.66 18.27 -6.26
CA PRO A 166 -42.14 16.90 -6.28
C PRO A 166 -42.56 16.50 -7.71
N ALA A 167 -42.35 15.24 -8.06
CA ALA A 167 -42.76 14.73 -9.36
C ALA A 167 -44.29 14.83 -9.51
N ALA A 168 -44.76 15.39 -10.62
CA ALA A 168 -46.18 15.42 -10.94
C ALA A 168 -46.62 14.03 -11.41
N LEU A 169 -47.33 13.29 -10.55
CA LEU A 169 -47.85 11.97 -10.87
C LEU A 169 -49.28 12.03 -11.42
N PRO A 170 -49.65 11.20 -12.41
CA PRO A 170 -51.02 11.08 -12.90
C PRO A 170 -52.00 10.59 -11.83
N GLU A 171 -53.29 10.87 -11.99
CA GLU A 171 -54.34 10.38 -11.06
C GLU A 171 -54.85 8.96 -11.39
N ARG A 172 -54.52 8.44 -12.58
CA ARG A 172 -55.00 7.15 -13.07
C ARG A 172 -53.85 6.26 -13.51
N PRO A 173 -53.95 4.93 -13.33
CA PRO A 173 -52.91 4.00 -13.76
C PRO A 173 -52.72 4.01 -15.28
N GLY A 174 -51.47 4.07 -15.70
CA GLY A 174 -51.10 4.05 -17.11
C GLY A 174 -51.17 2.64 -17.70
N GLU A 175 -51.72 2.53 -18.91
CA GLU A 175 -51.75 1.28 -19.67
C GLU A 175 -50.51 1.13 -20.57
N PRO A 176 -50.16 -0.10 -21.00
CA PRO A 176 -49.10 -0.29 -21.99
C PRO A 176 -49.41 0.46 -23.29
N ILE A 177 -48.43 1.18 -23.82
CA ILE A 177 -48.55 1.87 -25.11
C ILE A 177 -48.35 0.92 -26.30
N GLU A 178 -47.57 -0.14 -26.11
CA GLU A 178 -47.35 -1.19 -27.11
C GLU A 178 -46.78 -2.46 -26.47
N ARG A 179 -46.61 -3.51 -27.29
CA ARG A 179 -45.85 -4.71 -26.94
C ARG A 179 -44.77 -4.97 -27.97
N VAL A 180 -43.56 -5.23 -27.50
CA VAL A 180 -42.38 -5.48 -28.33
C VAL A 180 -41.76 -6.84 -28.03
N GLY A 181 -41.11 -7.44 -29.01
CA GLY A 181 -40.31 -8.66 -28.80
C GLY A 181 -38.94 -8.30 -28.22
N MET A 182 -38.57 -8.89 -27.09
CA MET A 182 -37.23 -8.74 -26.49
C MET A 182 -36.66 -10.10 -26.08
N TYR A 183 -35.33 -10.24 -26.15
CA TYR A 183 -34.65 -11.43 -25.66
C TYR A 183 -34.07 -11.15 -24.26
N LEU A 184 -34.66 -11.76 -23.24
CA LEU A 184 -34.32 -11.55 -21.82
C LEU A 184 -34.20 -12.91 -21.14
N ALA A 185 -33.33 -13.02 -20.14
CA ALA A 185 -33.12 -14.26 -19.37
C ALA A 185 -32.96 -15.56 -20.22
N GLY A 186 -32.41 -15.46 -21.44
CA GLY A 186 -32.18 -16.61 -22.32
C GLY A 186 -33.40 -17.07 -23.14
N ALA A 187 -34.48 -16.27 -23.21
CA ALA A 187 -35.66 -16.58 -24.00
C ALA A 187 -36.25 -15.33 -24.68
N ALA A 188 -37.08 -15.53 -25.71
CA ALA A 188 -37.85 -14.45 -26.32
C ALA A 188 -39.12 -14.18 -25.52
N HIS A 189 -39.37 -12.91 -25.19
CA HIS A 189 -40.53 -12.43 -24.43
C HIS A 189 -41.29 -11.36 -25.23
N ALA A 190 -42.62 -11.34 -25.08
CA ALA A 190 -43.45 -10.20 -25.50
C ALA A 190 -43.57 -9.23 -24.32
N VAL A 191 -42.87 -8.10 -24.41
CA VAL A 191 -42.68 -7.14 -23.32
C VAL A 191 -43.62 -5.96 -23.49
N SER A 192 -44.40 -5.65 -22.45
CA SER A 192 -45.25 -4.45 -22.41
C SER A 192 -44.39 -3.20 -22.23
N VAL A 193 -44.64 -2.19 -23.07
CA VAL A 193 -43.93 -0.90 -23.03
C VAL A 193 -44.82 0.14 -22.36
N TYR A 194 -44.27 0.86 -21.39
CA TYR A 194 -44.95 1.93 -20.66
C TYR A 194 -44.18 3.24 -20.85
N ARG A 195 -44.89 4.37 -20.80
CA ARG A 195 -44.24 5.67 -20.61
C ARG A 195 -44.20 6.01 -19.14
N ARG A 196 -43.05 6.43 -18.63
CA ARG A 196 -42.89 6.77 -17.21
C ARG A 196 -43.89 7.84 -16.77
N GLU A 197 -44.07 8.88 -17.58
CA GLU A 197 -45.00 10.00 -17.35
C GLU A 197 -46.48 9.58 -17.19
N ALA A 198 -46.84 8.37 -17.62
CA ALA A 198 -48.19 7.84 -17.50
C ALA A 198 -48.42 6.97 -16.26
N LEU A 199 -47.38 6.70 -15.47
CA LEU A 199 -47.47 5.80 -14.31
C LEU A 199 -47.87 6.55 -13.03
N VAL A 200 -48.92 6.07 -12.35
CA VAL A 200 -49.41 6.64 -11.07
C VAL A 200 -48.62 6.11 -9.88
N GLY A 201 -48.57 6.89 -8.79
CA GLY A 201 -48.06 6.42 -7.50
C GLY A 201 -48.81 5.17 -7.02
N GLY A 202 -48.06 4.17 -6.57
CA GLY A 202 -48.55 2.85 -6.16
C GLY A 202 -48.77 1.86 -7.30
N GLN A 203 -48.56 2.25 -8.57
CA GLN A 203 -48.70 1.33 -9.70
C GLN A 203 -47.60 0.27 -9.67
N VAL A 204 -48.00 -0.99 -9.85
CA VAL A 204 -47.13 -2.16 -9.86
C VAL A 204 -47.04 -2.73 -11.28
N LEU A 205 -45.82 -3.01 -11.73
CA LEU A 205 -45.50 -3.56 -13.04
C LEU A 205 -44.65 -4.84 -12.87
N GLU A 206 -45.21 -5.97 -13.27
CA GLU A 206 -44.48 -7.25 -13.26
C GLU A 206 -43.54 -7.37 -14.46
N GLY A 207 -42.30 -7.79 -14.21
CA GLY A 207 -41.33 -8.08 -15.26
C GLY A 207 -41.69 -9.34 -16.06
N PRO A 208 -41.41 -9.41 -17.37
CA PRO A 208 -40.64 -8.43 -18.13
C PRO A 208 -41.47 -7.21 -18.59
N ALA A 209 -40.97 -6.01 -18.30
CA ALA A 209 -41.56 -4.73 -18.71
C ALA A 209 -40.49 -3.73 -19.15
N LEU A 210 -40.84 -2.84 -20.09
CA LEU A 210 -39.99 -1.75 -20.54
C LEU A 210 -40.64 -0.42 -20.18
N ILE A 211 -39.92 0.45 -19.48
CA ILE A 211 -40.40 1.77 -19.10
C ILE A 211 -39.54 2.81 -19.82
N LEU A 212 -40.17 3.54 -20.74
CA LEU A 212 -39.55 4.63 -21.49
C LEU A 212 -39.67 5.92 -20.68
N ASP A 213 -38.52 6.52 -20.43
CA ASP A 213 -38.39 7.80 -19.76
C ASP A 213 -37.76 8.81 -20.74
N PRO A 214 -38.07 10.12 -20.65
CA PRO A 214 -37.54 11.11 -21.58
C PRO A 214 -36.01 11.16 -21.65
N VAL A 215 -35.32 10.77 -20.58
CA VAL A 215 -33.85 10.82 -20.46
C VAL A 215 -33.22 9.46 -20.14
N SER A 216 -34.00 8.38 -20.11
CA SER A 216 -33.49 7.04 -19.78
C SER A 216 -34.41 5.91 -20.26
N THR A 217 -33.95 4.67 -20.14
CA THR A 217 -34.79 3.49 -20.38
C THR A 217 -34.58 2.50 -19.24
N VAL A 218 -35.68 2.02 -18.66
CA VAL A 218 -35.65 1.07 -17.55
C VAL A 218 -36.19 -0.27 -18.02
N VAL A 219 -35.40 -1.32 -17.82
CA VAL A 219 -35.79 -2.71 -18.08
C VAL A 219 -36.10 -3.35 -16.74
N VAL A 220 -37.34 -3.84 -16.59
CA VAL A 220 -37.74 -4.68 -15.46
C VAL A 220 -37.59 -6.12 -15.93
N GLU A 221 -36.56 -6.81 -15.46
CA GLU A 221 -36.24 -8.18 -15.88
C GLU A 221 -37.28 -9.21 -15.38
N PRO A 222 -37.43 -10.39 -16.02
CA PRO A 222 -38.29 -11.45 -15.51
C PRO A 222 -37.99 -11.82 -14.05
N GLY A 223 -39.03 -11.85 -13.21
CA GLY A 223 -38.94 -12.12 -11.76
C GLY A 223 -38.58 -10.90 -10.89
N TRP A 224 -38.51 -9.71 -11.50
CA TRP A 224 -38.51 -8.43 -10.81
C TRP A 224 -39.88 -7.76 -10.94
N THR A 225 -40.25 -7.00 -9.92
CA THR A 225 -41.49 -6.22 -9.88
C THR A 225 -41.13 -4.76 -9.64
N ALA A 226 -41.62 -3.84 -10.47
CA ALA A 226 -41.43 -2.40 -10.29
C ALA A 226 -42.67 -1.76 -9.66
N THR A 227 -42.47 -1.00 -8.59
CA THR A 227 -43.52 -0.20 -7.92
C THR A 227 -43.16 1.28 -8.01
N VAL A 228 -44.11 2.11 -8.44
CA VAL A 228 -43.95 3.56 -8.43
C VAL A 228 -44.23 4.08 -7.02
N LEU A 229 -43.27 4.73 -6.38
CA LEU A 229 -43.46 5.35 -5.06
C LEU A 229 -44.19 6.69 -5.16
N SER A 230 -44.61 7.25 -4.02
CA SER A 230 -45.39 8.50 -3.93
C SER A 230 -44.69 9.72 -4.53
N GLU A 231 -43.36 9.72 -4.54
CA GLU A 231 -42.50 10.76 -5.10
C GLU A 231 -42.03 10.45 -6.53
N GLY A 232 -42.53 9.36 -7.12
CA GLY A 232 -42.27 8.95 -8.50
C GLY A 232 -41.03 8.09 -8.71
N THR A 233 -40.26 7.79 -7.66
CA THR A 233 -39.17 6.80 -7.70
C THR A 233 -39.72 5.43 -8.11
N LEU A 234 -39.00 4.72 -8.99
CA LEU A 234 -39.29 3.30 -9.22
C LEU A 234 -38.50 2.47 -8.20
N HIS A 235 -39.22 1.72 -7.38
CA HIS A 235 -38.67 0.69 -6.51
C HIS A 235 -38.84 -0.66 -7.19
N LEU A 236 -37.72 -1.27 -7.61
CA LEU A 236 -37.74 -2.60 -8.20
C LEU A 236 -37.33 -3.61 -7.13
N GLU A 237 -38.15 -4.63 -6.94
CA GLU A 237 -37.94 -5.68 -5.95
C GLU A 237 -37.86 -7.05 -6.63
N ARG A 238 -36.92 -7.87 -6.16
CA ARG A 238 -36.74 -9.24 -6.64
C ARG A 238 -37.68 -10.19 -5.88
N GLY A 239 -38.59 -10.87 -6.60
CA GLY A 239 -39.60 -11.76 -6.00
C GLY A 239 -39.03 -13.03 -5.34
N GLU A 240 -38.12 -13.73 -6.01
CA GLU A 240 -37.36 -14.85 -5.43
C GLU A 240 -35.88 -14.48 -5.31
N ALA A 241 -35.37 -14.47 -4.07
CA ALA A 241 -33.95 -14.36 -3.84
C ALA A 241 -33.27 -15.59 -4.47
N ARG A 242 -32.38 -15.37 -5.45
CA ARG A 242 -31.45 -16.44 -5.86
C ARG A 242 -30.74 -16.90 -4.59
N SER A 243 -30.82 -18.19 -4.29
CA SER A 243 -30.12 -18.74 -3.13
C SER A 243 -28.63 -18.49 -3.33
N VAL A 244 -28.07 -17.55 -2.58
CA VAL A 244 -26.64 -17.57 -2.29
C VAL A 244 -26.45 -18.86 -1.51
N ALA A 245 -25.65 -19.79 -2.05
CA ALA A 245 -25.51 -21.12 -1.49
C ALA A 245 -25.21 -21.00 0.01
N ARG A 246 -26.04 -21.61 0.86
CA ARG A 246 -25.73 -21.74 2.30
C ARG A 246 -24.42 -22.52 2.42
N ALA A 247 -23.57 -22.04 3.32
CA ALA A 247 -22.26 -22.60 3.63
C ALA A 247 -22.29 -24.14 3.73
N GLY A 248 -21.76 -24.81 2.71
CA GLY A 248 -21.24 -26.15 2.85
C GLY A 248 -19.77 -26.11 3.29
N GLU A 249 -19.18 -27.27 3.55
CA GLU A 249 -17.75 -27.42 3.84
C GLU A 249 -16.83 -26.97 2.69
N ALA A 250 -17.37 -26.84 1.47
CA ALA A 250 -16.66 -26.34 0.30
C ALA A 250 -16.67 -24.81 0.24
N ALA A 251 -15.53 -24.22 -0.13
CA ALA A 251 -15.40 -22.79 -0.34
C ALA A 251 -16.36 -22.32 -1.45
N ASP A 252 -17.31 -21.45 -1.12
CA ASP A 252 -18.12 -20.74 -2.10
C ASP A 252 -17.24 -19.71 -2.81
N PRO A 253 -17.02 -19.80 -4.14
CA PRO A 253 -16.17 -18.86 -4.88
C PRO A 253 -16.61 -17.40 -4.72
N VAL A 254 -17.92 -17.15 -4.58
CA VAL A 254 -18.43 -15.79 -4.37
C VAL A 254 -17.99 -15.25 -3.01
N ARG A 255 -18.13 -16.06 -1.95
CA ARG A 255 -17.71 -15.66 -0.60
C ARG A 255 -16.20 -15.60 -0.47
N LEU A 256 -15.45 -16.47 -1.15
CA LEU A 256 -13.99 -16.43 -1.17
C LEU A 256 -13.51 -15.07 -1.66
N GLU A 257 -14.08 -14.57 -2.76
CA GLU A 257 -13.75 -13.24 -3.26
C GLU A 257 -14.21 -12.10 -2.36
N ILE A 258 -15.33 -12.28 -1.65
CA ILE A 258 -15.75 -11.31 -0.64
C ILE A 258 -14.70 -11.24 0.47
N PHE A 259 -14.35 -12.37 1.09
CA PHE A 259 -13.36 -12.40 2.16
C PHE A 259 -11.97 -11.96 1.70
N ALA A 260 -11.55 -12.28 0.47
CA ALA A 260 -10.31 -11.73 -0.11
C ALA A 260 -10.33 -10.19 -0.11
N GLY A 261 -11.41 -9.60 -0.60
CA GLY A 261 -11.62 -8.15 -0.61
C GLY A 261 -11.69 -7.54 0.78
N LEU A 262 -12.32 -8.22 1.74
CA LEU A 262 -12.41 -7.78 3.14
C LEU A 262 -11.04 -7.72 3.82
N PHE A 263 -10.25 -8.80 3.70
CA PHE A 263 -8.91 -8.83 4.31
C PHE A 263 -7.95 -7.84 3.64
N MET A 264 -8.02 -7.71 2.31
CA MET A 264 -7.27 -6.66 1.60
C MET A 264 -7.68 -5.27 2.07
N GLY A 265 -8.98 -4.98 2.17
CA GLY A 265 -9.49 -3.70 2.63
C GLY A 265 -8.99 -3.32 4.01
N ILE A 266 -9.00 -4.27 4.96
CA ILE A 266 -8.43 -4.06 6.31
C ILE A 266 -6.93 -3.74 6.21
N ALA A 267 -6.15 -4.50 5.44
CA ALA A 267 -4.71 -4.24 5.28
C ALA A 267 -4.42 -2.88 4.61
N GLU A 268 -5.21 -2.48 3.63
CA GLU A 268 -5.12 -1.16 2.97
C GLU A 268 -5.47 -0.03 3.93
N GLU A 269 -6.49 -0.20 4.78
CA GLU A 269 -6.82 0.77 5.82
C GLU A 269 -5.70 0.94 6.84
N MET A 270 -5.05 -0.16 7.25
CA MET A 270 -3.85 -0.11 8.09
C MET A 270 -2.74 0.70 7.41
N GLY A 271 -2.46 0.42 6.13
CA GLY A 271 -1.44 1.13 5.36
C GLY A 271 -1.75 2.62 5.21
N ALA A 272 -3.00 2.96 4.94
CA ALA A 272 -3.44 4.36 4.85
C ALA A 272 -3.38 5.07 6.22
N ALA A 273 -3.64 4.36 7.32
CA ALA A 273 -3.46 4.88 8.67
C ALA A 273 -1.98 5.18 8.95
N LEU A 274 -1.09 4.24 8.64
CA LEU A 274 0.36 4.38 8.81
C LEU A 274 0.93 5.53 7.98
N GLN A 275 0.57 5.60 6.69
CA GLN A 275 1.05 6.66 5.80
C GLN A 275 0.68 8.04 6.37
N ARG A 276 -0.57 8.24 6.80
CA ARG A 276 -1.00 9.55 7.30
C ARG A 276 -0.46 9.88 8.69
N SER A 277 0.13 8.90 9.38
CA SER A 277 0.60 9.05 10.76
C SER A 277 2.11 9.03 10.92
N ALA A 278 2.85 8.54 9.93
CA ALA A 278 4.30 8.53 10.05
C ALA A 278 4.90 9.95 10.12
N ALA A 279 5.96 10.08 10.91
CA ALA A 279 6.73 11.31 11.04
C ALA A 279 7.88 11.37 10.03
N SER A 280 8.47 10.21 9.67
CA SER A 280 9.57 10.17 8.71
C SER A 280 9.12 10.31 7.26
N VAL A 281 10.00 10.92 6.45
CA VAL A 281 9.84 11.02 5.00
C VAL A 281 9.77 9.62 4.36
N ASN A 282 10.53 8.65 4.90
CA ASN A 282 10.59 7.28 4.40
C ASN A 282 9.23 6.59 4.42
N ILE A 283 8.52 6.64 5.54
CA ILE A 283 7.22 5.98 5.65
C ILE A 283 6.12 6.85 5.01
N ARG A 284 6.11 8.16 5.27
CA ARG A 284 5.02 9.05 4.82
C ARG A 284 5.02 9.33 3.31
N GLU A 285 6.17 9.72 2.77
CA GLU A 285 6.28 10.18 1.38
C GLU A 285 6.69 9.02 0.46
N ARG A 286 7.70 8.25 0.87
CA ARG A 286 8.25 7.16 0.05
C ARG A 286 7.45 5.86 0.14
N LEU A 287 6.55 5.74 1.11
CA LEU A 287 5.74 4.53 1.36
C LEU A 287 6.59 3.27 1.59
N ASP A 288 7.73 3.44 2.27
CA ASP A 288 8.62 2.33 2.60
C ASP A 288 8.14 1.61 3.87
N PHE A 289 6.95 0.99 3.75
CA PHE A 289 6.31 0.22 4.79
C PHE A 289 5.44 -0.88 4.20
N SER A 290 4.97 -1.82 5.02
CA SER A 290 3.92 -2.78 4.63
C SER A 290 3.04 -3.12 5.82
N CYS A 291 1.76 -3.34 5.55
CA CYS A 291 0.77 -3.77 6.54
C CYS A 291 0.16 -5.10 6.09
N ALA A 292 0.02 -6.03 7.01
CA ALA A 292 -0.43 -7.39 6.71
C ALA A 292 -1.24 -8.01 7.85
N ILE A 293 -2.07 -8.97 7.46
CA ILE A 293 -2.95 -9.78 8.29
C ILE A 293 -2.48 -11.23 8.24
N PHE A 294 -2.50 -11.88 9.40
CA PHE A 294 -2.03 -13.24 9.58
C PHE A 294 -3.07 -14.06 10.34
N ASP A 295 -3.12 -15.36 10.03
CA ASP A 295 -3.95 -16.32 10.74
C ASP A 295 -3.37 -16.64 12.14
N GLY A 296 -4.06 -17.51 12.89
CA GLY A 296 -3.65 -17.92 14.24
C GLY A 296 -2.32 -18.68 14.31
N ASP A 297 -1.81 -19.19 13.18
CA ASP A 297 -0.50 -19.86 13.07
C ASP A 297 0.61 -18.90 12.60
N GLY A 298 0.28 -17.61 12.45
CA GLY A 298 1.19 -16.58 11.95
C GLY A 298 1.42 -16.65 10.44
N GLY A 299 0.55 -17.35 9.70
CA GLY A 299 0.61 -17.47 8.25
C GLY A 299 0.03 -16.23 7.55
N LEU A 300 0.74 -15.69 6.56
CA LEU A 300 0.29 -14.52 5.81
C LEU A 300 -1.04 -14.81 5.10
N VAL A 301 -2.05 -13.97 5.31
CA VAL A 301 -3.38 -14.08 4.69
C VAL A 301 -3.58 -13.01 3.61
N ALA A 302 -3.31 -11.76 3.97
CA ALA A 302 -3.48 -10.62 3.08
C ALA A 302 -2.52 -9.50 3.46
N ASN A 303 -2.20 -8.64 2.49
CA ASN A 303 -1.33 -7.49 2.68
C ASN A 303 -1.74 -6.34 1.78
N ALA A 304 -1.43 -5.11 2.20
CA ALA A 304 -1.49 -3.96 1.31
C ALA A 304 -0.29 -4.01 0.33
N PRO A 305 -0.50 -3.68 -0.97
CA PRO A 305 0.53 -3.81 -1.99
C PRO A 305 1.59 -2.70 -1.86
N HIS A 306 2.63 -2.98 -1.08
CA HIS A 306 3.76 -2.06 -0.87
C HIS A 306 5.09 -2.70 -1.26
N ILE A 307 5.95 -3.08 -0.30
CA ILE A 307 7.33 -3.52 -0.55
C ILE A 307 7.40 -5.06 -0.54
N PRO A 308 7.71 -5.71 -1.66
CA PRO A 308 7.66 -7.18 -1.75
C PRO A 308 8.54 -7.94 -0.75
N VAL A 309 9.70 -7.37 -0.36
CA VAL A 309 10.61 -8.02 0.59
C VAL A 309 10.02 -8.18 2.00
N HIS A 310 9.12 -7.27 2.41
CA HIS A 310 8.44 -7.35 3.70
C HIS A 310 7.49 -8.56 3.75
N LEU A 311 6.79 -8.82 2.65
CA LEU A 311 5.63 -9.69 2.63
C LEU A 311 5.99 -11.15 2.92
N GLY A 312 7.10 -11.64 2.34
CA GLY A 312 7.54 -13.02 2.59
C GLY A 312 8.35 -13.23 3.88
N SER A 313 8.68 -12.16 4.60
CA SER A 313 9.54 -12.23 5.81
C SER A 313 8.80 -11.93 7.12
N MET A 314 7.72 -11.15 7.10
CA MET A 314 6.94 -10.81 8.31
C MET A 314 6.36 -12.02 9.05
N GLY A 315 5.97 -13.08 8.33
CA GLY A 315 5.43 -14.30 8.96
C GLY A 315 6.43 -14.96 9.92
N GLU A 316 7.73 -14.91 9.60
CA GLU A 316 8.77 -15.40 10.50
C GLU A 316 8.92 -14.52 11.75
N SER A 317 8.82 -13.18 11.61
CA SER A 317 8.83 -12.27 12.77
C SER A 317 7.70 -12.60 13.74
N ILE A 318 6.50 -12.86 13.21
CA ILE A 318 5.32 -13.21 14.00
C ILE A 318 5.53 -14.55 14.71
N ARG A 319 5.97 -15.59 13.98
CA ARG A 319 6.24 -16.90 14.57
C ARG A 319 7.31 -16.84 15.66
N THR A 320 8.34 -16.00 15.52
CA THR A 320 9.33 -15.76 16.60
C THR A 320 8.67 -15.18 17.84
N VAL A 321 7.88 -14.11 17.70
CA VAL A 321 7.21 -13.47 18.84
C VAL A 321 6.18 -14.41 19.48
N MET A 322 5.44 -15.19 18.67
CA MET A 322 4.55 -16.26 19.13
C MET A 322 5.29 -17.29 19.99
N ALA A 323 6.44 -17.78 19.52
CA ALA A 323 7.24 -18.77 20.24
C ALA A 323 7.78 -18.21 21.57
N ASN A 324 8.28 -16.97 21.57
CA ASN A 324 8.82 -16.33 22.77
C ASN A 324 7.74 -15.99 23.82
N ARG A 325 6.51 -15.68 23.38
CA ARG A 325 5.40 -15.22 24.24
C ARG A 325 4.27 -16.24 24.39
N ALA A 326 4.56 -17.51 24.10
CA ALA A 326 3.57 -18.58 24.13
C ALA A 326 2.86 -18.64 25.50
N GLY A 327 1.54 -18.44 25.50
CA GLY A 327 0.69 -18.44 26.70
C GLY A 327 0.81 -17.20 27.60
N THR A 328 1.57 -16.16 27.19
CA THR A 328 1.73 -14.93 27.99
C THR A 328 1.20 -13.68 27.31
N MET A 329 0.86 -13.73 26.02
CA MET A 329 0.30 -12.58 25.29
C MET A 329 -1.03 -12.13 25.89
N ARG A 330 -1.26 -10.82 25.90
CA ARG A 330 -2.51 -10.22 26.37
C ARG A 330 -3.09 -9.26 25.33
N GLU A 331 -4.40 -9.07 25.39
CA GLU A 331 -5.09 -8.10 24.54
C GLU A 331 -4.56 -6.69 24.80
N GLY A 332 -4.29 -5.95 23.72
CA GLY A 332 -3.74 -4.59 23.78
C GLY A 332 -2.22 -4.50 23.97
N GLU A 333 -1.51 -5.62 24.14
CA GLU A 333 -0.04 -5.63 24.08
C GLU A 333 0.46 -5.57 22.63
N VAL A 334 1.61 -4.93 22.42
CA VAL A 334 2.24 -4.78 21.11
C VAL A 334 3.74 -4.97 21.23
N TYR A 335 4.32 -5.70 20.27
CA TYR A 335 5.74 -6.08 20.27
C TYR A 335 6.43 -5.55 19.01
N ALA A 336 7.75 -5.31 19.09
CA ALA A 336 8.59 -4.90 17.98
C ALA A 336 9.76 -5.89 17.76
N LEU A 337 10.07 -6.15 16.49
CA LEU A 337 11.18 -7.00 16.07
C LEU A 337 11.81 -6.48 14.78
N ASN A 338 13.14 -6.34 14.77
CA ASN A 338 13.94 -6.11 13.56
C ASN A 338 15.11 -7.09 13.41
N ASP A 339 15.33 -8.00 14.38
CA ASP A 339 16.44 -8.96 14.35
C ASP A 339 16.38 -9.82 13.06
N PRO A 340 17.35 -9.66 12.13
CA PRO A 340 17.36 -10.35 10.85
C PRO A 340 17.51 -11.87 10.99
N TYR A 341 18.11 -12.33 12.09
CA TYR A 341 18.28 -13.76 12.39
C TYR A 341 17.01 -14.40 12.95
N ARG A 342 15.98 -13.59 13.25
CA ARG A 342 14.72 -14.00 13.87
C ARG A 342 13.48 -13.50 13.10
N GLY A 343 13.64 -13.29 11.78
CA GLY A 343 12.55 -12.93 10.87
C GLY A 343 12.55 -11.47 10.38
N GLY A 344 13.48 -10.64 10.87
CA GLY A 344 13.74 -9.32 10.30
C GLY A 344 14.34 -9.40 8.89
N THR A 345 14.28 -8.29 8.16
CA THR A 345 14.92 -8.12 6.84
C THR A 345 16.28 -7.44 6.98
N HIS A 346 16.30 -6.29 7.65
CA HIS A 346 17.48 -5.57 8.12
C HIS A 346 17.08 -4.66 9.30
N LEU A 347 18.04 -4.05 9.98
CA LEU A 347 17.75 -3.29 11.21
C LEU A 347 16.82 -2.08 11.01
N PRO A 348 16.90 -1.30 9.91
CA PRO A 348 15.97 -0.19 9.69
C PRO A 348 14.50 -0.61 9.56
N ASP A 349 14.22 -1.84 9.13
CA ASP A 349 12.87 -2.34 8.98
C ASP A 349 12.36 -2.93 10.31
N ILE A 350 11.68 -2.11 11.10
CA ILE A 350 11.11 -2.57 12.38
C ILE A 350 9.70 -3.10 12.15
N THR A 351 9.45 -4.36 12.54
CA THR A 351 8.12 -4.99 12.48
C THR A 351 7.41 -4.80 13.80
N VAL A 352 6.30 -4.07 13.79
CA VAL A 352 5.37 -3.95 14.91
C VAL A 352 4.27 -5.00 14.75
N ILE A 353 4.03 -5.80 15.79
CA ILE A 353 3.15 -6.96 15.79
C ILE A 353 2.14 -6.82 16.93
N MET A 354 0.86 -6.94 16.60
CA MET A 354 -0.24 -6.91 17.57
C MET A 354 -1.07 -8.20 17.48
N PRO A 355 -1.16 -9.00 18.58
CA PRO A 355 -2.09 -10.11 18.67
C PRO A 355 -3.54 -9.61 18.69
N VAL A 356 -4.43 -10.31 18.00
CA VAL A 356 -5.86 -9.95 17.90
C VAL A 356 -6.70 -11.03 18.57
N PHE A 357 -7.42 -10.65 19.60
CA PHE A 357 -8.31 -11.53 20.37
C PHE A 357 -9.74 -11.40 19.83
N ALA A 358 -10.44 -12.52 19.72
CA ALA A 358 -11.80 -12.60 19.16
C ALA A 358 -12.79 -13.29 20.13
N GLY A 359 -12.62 -13.11 21.44
CA GLY A 359 -13.49 -13.68 22.49
C GLY A 359 -12.89 -14.84 23.28
N ASP A 360 -11.73 -15.35 22.85
CA ASP A 360 -10.96 -16.40 23.53
C ASP A 360 -9.80 -15.80 24.36
N GLU A 361 -9.18 -16.61 25.23
CA GLU A 361 -7.98 -16.23 26.00
C GLU A 361 -6.67 -16.32 25.18
N VAL A 362 -6.76 -16.78 23.93
CA VAL A 362 -5.62 -16.87 22.99
C VAL A 362 -5.87 -15.95 21.80
N PRO A 363 -4.81 -15.36 21.20
CA PRO A 363 -4.95 -14.61 19.96
C PRO A 363 -5.54 -15.50 18.86
N ALA A 364 -6.57 -15.00 18.18
CA ALA A 364 -7.19 -15.68 17.04
C ALA A 364 -6.45 -15.35 15.73
N TYR A 365 -5.89 -14.14 15.65
CA TYR A 365 -5.22 -13.60 14.47
C TYR A 365 -4.05 -12.69 14.90
N TYR A 366 -3.25 -12.27 13.93
CA TYR A 366 -2.23 -11.25 14.14
C TYR A 366 -2.29 -10.20 13.04
N VAL A 367 -1.94 -8.97 13.40
CA VAL A 367 -1.71 -7.89 12.44
C VAL A 367 -0.32 -7.33 12.65
N ALA A 368 0.34 -6.95 11.56
CA ALA A 368 1.67 -6.38 11.62
C ALA A 368 1.83 -5.21 10.65
N ALA A 369 2.66 -4.27 11.07
CA ALA A 369 3.13 -3.15 10.27
C ALA A 369 4.66 -3.10 10.33
N ARG A 370 5.34 -3.23 9.19
CA ARG A 370 6.80 -3.02 9.08
C ARG A 370 7.05 -1.70 8.40
N GLY A 371 7.85 -0.85 9.02
CA GLY A 371 8.24 0.45 8.48
C GLY A 371 9.74 0.59 8.46
N HIS A 372 10.27 1.22 7.42
CA HIS A 372 11.69 1.54 7.32
C HIS A 372 11.97 2.84 8.07
N HIS A 373 12.57 2.72 9.27
CA HIS A 373 13.00 3.87 10.05
C HIS A 373 14.25 4.50 9.44
N ALA A 374 14.26 5.83 9.33
CA ALA A 374 15.34 6.54 8.67
C ALA A 374 16.72 6.33 9.33
N ASP A 375 16.78 6.14 10.64
CA ASP A 375 18.02 5.84 11.38
C ASP A 375 17.66 5.10 12.67
N VAL A 376 18.21 3.90 12.84
CA VAL A 376 18.16 3.08 14.07
C VAL A 376 19.56 2.93 14.68
N GLY A 377 20.49 3.83 14.33
CA GLY A 377 21.89 3.80 14.71
C GLY A 377 22.83 3.34 13.61
N GLY A 378 23.95 2.76 14.00
CA GLY A 378 24.98 2.28 13.08
C GLY A 378 26.08 3.31 12.77
N THR A 379 27.14 2.86 12.11
CA THR A 379 28.38 3.64 11.89
C THR A 379 28.20 4.84 10.96
N THR A 380 27.17 4.83 10.11
CA THR A 380 26.80 5.93 9.22
C THR A 380 25.36 6.40 9.46
N PRO A 381 25.05 7.70 9.22
CA PRO A 381 23.67 8.17 9.14
C PRO A 381 22.86 7.33 8.13
N GLY A 382 21.60 7.06 8.48
CA GLY A 382 20.72 6.29 7.60
C GLY A 382 20.69 4.78 7.88
N SER A 383 21.52 4.28 8.81
CA SER A 383 21.62 2.85 9.18
C SER A 383 21.88 1.88 8.02
N MET A 384 22.48 2.37 6.94
CA MET A 384 22.89 1.58 5.76
C MET A 384 24.41 1.71 5.49
N PRO A 385 25.30 1.38 6.45
CA PRO A 385 26.74 1.53 6.27
C PRO A 385 27.26 0.63 5.14
N PRO A 386 27.82 1.18 4.04
CA PRO A 386 28.27 0.37 2.90
C PRO A 386 29.45 -0.56 3.21
N ASP A 387 30.15 -0.35 4.32
CA ASP A 387 31.36 -1.06 4.74
C ASP A 387 31.19 -1.87 6.04
N SER A 388 29.95 -2.09 6.51
CA SER A 388 29.70 -2.92 7.71
C SER A 388 30.19 -4.35 7.53
N ARG A 389 30.67 -4.92 8.64
CA ARG A 389 31.21 -6.30 8.72
C ARG A 389 30.48 -7.15 9.72
N THR A 390 30.00 -6.55 10.81
CA THR A 390 29.14 -7.23 11.78
C THR A 390 27.82 -6.49 11.93
N ILE A 391 26.80 -7.19 12.43
CA ILE A 391 25.46 -6.62 12.62
C ILE A 391 25.46 -5.42 13.56
N GLU A 392 26.39 -5.37 14.51
CA GLU A 392 26.55 -4.26 15.46
C GLU A 392 26.97 -2.95 14.77
N ASP A 393 27.61 -3.02 13.60
CA ASP A 393 27.95 -1.85 12.79
C ASP A 393 26.69 -1.16 12.22
N GLU A 394 25.57 -1.89 12.13
CA GLU A 394 24.36 -1.49 11.39
C GLU A 394 23.32 -0.78 12.26
N GLY A 395 23.39 -0.92 13.59
CA GLY A 395 22.52 -0.20 14.53
C GLY A 395 21.92 -1.08 15.63
N VAL A 396 20.77 -0.64 16.15
CA VAL A 396 20.12 -1.23 17.32
C VAL A 396 19.18 -2.36 16.92
N ILE A 397 19.26 -3.47 17.66
CA ILE A 397 18.44 -4.67 17.46
C ILE A 397 17.25 -4.66 18.44
N PHE A 398 16.07 -4.89 17.89
CA PHE A 398 14.82 -5.21 18.56
C PHE A 398 14.58 -6.72 18.41
N ASP A 399 14.70 -7.45 19.51
CA ASP A 399 14.34 -8.87 19.60
C ASP A 399 13.17 -9.02 20.57
N ASP A 400 11.94 -9.07 20.03
CA ASP A 400 10.69 -9.24 20.79
C ASP A 400 10.55 -8.22 21.94
N VAL A 401 10.68 -6.94 21.59
CA VAL A 401 10.62 -5.83 22.53
C VAL A 401 9.16 -5.42 22.76
N PRO A 402 8.63 -5.43 23.99
CA PRO A 402 7.31 -4.86 24.28
C PRO A 402 7.33 -3.34 24.05
N ILE A 403 6.51 -2.86 23.13
CA ILE A 403 6.38 -1.42 22.84
C ILE A 403 5.09 -0.83 23.40
N VAL A 404 4.07 -1.64 23.62
CA VAL A 404 2.86 -1.30 24.38
C VAL A 404 2.57 -2.41 25.38
N ALA A 405 2.38 -2.05 26.64
CA ALA A 405 1.96 -2.95 27.71
C ALA A 405 0.86 -2.27 28.53
N ASP A 406 -0.19 -3.03 28.88
CA ASP A 406 -1.37 -2.52 29.60
C ASP A 406 -1.98 -1.24 28.98
N GLY A 407 -1.97 -1.15 27.63
CA GLY A 407 -2.46 0.02 26.89
C GLY A 407 -1.57 1.27 26.95
N VAL A 408 -0.34 1.15 27.47
CA VAL A 408 0.61 2.26 27.62
C VAL A 408 1.86 2.01 26.79
N MET A 409 2.26 3.01 26.00
CA MET A 409 3.50 2.96 25.22
C MET A 409 4.74 2.99 26.12
N GLN A 410 5.68 2.08 25.87
CA GLN A 410 6.88 1.88 26.68
C GLN A 410 8.03 2.83 26.28
N SER A 411 7.73 4.13 26.14
CA SER A 411 8.62 5.13 25.52
C SER A 411 10.01 5.22 26.17
N GLU A 412 10.09 5.16 27.50
CA GLU A 412 11.37 5.23 28.22
C GLU A 412 12.25 4.00 27.99
N ALA A 413 11.65 2.81 27.96
CA ALA A 413 12.37 1.57 27.67
C ALA A 413 12.89 1.54 26.23
N ILE A 414 12.07 1.98 25.27
CA ILE A 414 12.45 2.08 23.86
C ILE A 414 13.55 3.13 23.68
N ARG A 415 13.46 4.29 24.35
CA ARG A 415 14.51 5.32 24.33
C ARG A 415 15.83 4.79 24.89
N ALA A 416 15.79 4.07 26.01
CA ALA A 416 16.97 3.46 26.58
C ALA A 416 17.62 2.45 25.63
N LEU A 417 16.82 1.62 24.95
CA LEU A 417 17.29 0.65 23.95
C LEU A 417 17.93 1.36 22.75
N LEU A 418 17.25 2.35 22.15
CA LEU A 418 17.76 3.10 21.00
C LEU A 418 18.99 3.95 21.34
N SER A 419 19.18 4.32 22.61
CA SER A 419 20.38 5.01 23.10
C SER A 419 21.52 4.07 23.50
N SER A 420 21.32 2.76 23.39
CA SER A 420 22.29 1.75 23.82
C SER A 420 23.24 1.34 22.69
N GLY A 421 24.23 0.50 23.03
CA GLY A 421 25.20 -0.04 22.07
C GLY A 421 26.31 0.96 21.68
N ALA A 422 27.17 0.53 20.77
CA ALA A 422 28.30 1.34 20.29
C ALA A 422 27.86 2.44 19.31
N HIS A 423 26.74 2.23 18.62
CA HIS A 423 26.23 3.09 17.56
C HIS A 423 24.74 3.37 17.75
N PRO A 424 24.37 4.23 18.73
CA PRO A 424 22.98 4.51 19.05
C PRO A 424 22.28 5.28 17.93
N ALA A 425 20.95 5.25 17.93
CA ALA A 425 20.12 5.99 16.99
C ALA A 425 20.27 7.50 17.16
N ARG A 426 20.32 8.22 16.04
CA ARG A 426 20.55 9.68 16.02
C ARG A 426 19.29 10.48 16.33
N ASN A 427 18.12 9.99 15.92
CA ASN A 427 16.84 10.68 16.05
C ASN A 427 15.76 9.81 16.70
N ILE A 428 15.96 9.52 18.00
CA ILE A 428 15.10 8.65 18.79
C ILE A 428 13.65 9.15 18.85
N ASP A 429 13.44 10.46 18.88
CA ASP A 429 12.10 11.04 18.92
C ASP A 429 11.31 10.73 17.63
N GLN A 430 11.98 10.76 16.46
CA GLN A 430 11.38 10.30 15.21
C GLN A 430 11.13 8.79 15.22
N ASN A 431 12.06 7.98 15.76
CA ASN A 431 11.82 6.53 15.90
C ASN A 431 10.58 6.24 16.75
N LEU A 432 10.42 6.92 17.89
CA LEU A 432 9.24 6.78 18.75
C LEU A 432 7.96 7.20 18.03
N ALA A 433 7.99 8.29 17.27
CA ALA A 433 6.83 8.76 16.50
C ALA A 433 6.42 7.76 15.40
N ASP A 434 7.38 7.16 14.70
CA ASP A 434 7.11 6.15 13.68
C ASP A 434 6.63 4.82 14.28
N LEU A 435 7.19 4.39 15.43
CA LEU A 435 6.69 3.21 16.17
C LEU A 435 5.24 3.41 16.62
N ALA A 436 4.93 4.60 17.12
CA ALA A 436 3.56 4.98 17.47
C ALA A 436 2.62 4.95 16.25
N ALA A 437 3.08 5.42 15.09
CA ALA A 437 2.35 5.36 13.83
C ALA A 437 2.06 3.90 13.40
N GLN A 438 3.02 3.00 13.59
CA GLN A 438 2.84 1.57 13.31
C GLN A 438 1.88 0.88 14.31
N VAL A 439 1.95 1.24 15.60
CA VAL A 439 0.98 0.78 16.62
C VAL A 439 -0.44 1.18 16.22
N ALA A 440 -0.64 2.42 15.78
CA ALA A 440 -1.93 2.91 15.31
C ALA A 440 -2.46 2.14 14.10
N ALA A 441 -1.59 1.84 13.14
CA ALA A 441 -1.94 1.03 11.99
C ALA A 441 -2.35 -0.38 12.40
N CYS A 442 -1.61 -1.02 13.32
CA CYS A 442 -1.97 -2.31 13.87
C CYS A 442 -3.30 -2.28 14.62
N ALA A 443 -3.54 -1.27 15.46
CA ALA A 443 -4.81 -1.09 16.17
C ALA A 443 -6.00 -1.01 15.20
N ARG A 444 -5.85 -0.30 14.08
CA ARG A 444 -6.88 -0.24 13.04
C ARG A 444 -7.15 -1.60 12.40
N GLY A 445 -6.09 -2.37 12.12
CA GLY A 445 -6.21 -3.73 11.60
C GLY A 445 -6.89 -4.69 12.56
N ALA A 446 -6.52 -4.62 13.84
CA ALA A 446 -7.10 -5.41 14.92
C ALA A 446 -8.60 -5.12 15.06
N GLU A 447 -8.98 -3.85 15.11
CA GLU A 447 -10.39 -3.42 15.14
C GLU A 447 -11.18 -3.98 13.95
N GLY A 448 -10.63 -3.86 12.73
CA GLY A 448 -11.27 -4.38 11.52
C GLY A 448 -11.51 -5.89 11.57
N LEU A 449 -10.53 -6.67 12.05
CA LEU A 449 -10.67 -8.12 12.22
C LEU A 449 -11.66 -8.49 13.32
N GLN A 450 -11.66 -7.76 14.44
CA GLN A 450 -12.60 -7.98 15.53
C GLN A 450 -14.04 -7.69 15.09
N GLN A 451 -14.27 -6.59 14.37
CA GLN A 451 -15.57 -6.25 13.79
C GLN A 451 -16.02 -7.32 12.79
N LEU A 452 -15.13 -7.75 11.91
CA LEU A 452 -15.43 -8.80 10.94
C LEU A 452 -15.78 -10.13 11.63
N ALA A 453 -15.03 -10.51 12.67
CA ALA A 453 -15.31 -11.70 13.47
C ALA A 453 -16.64 -11.59 14.22
N ALA A 454 -16.99 -10.41 14.74
CA ALA A 454 -18.27 -10.17 15.40
C ALA A 454 -19.46 -10.25 14.42
N GLN A 455 -19.31 -9.75 13.20
CA GLN A 455 -20.36 -9.72 12.18
C GLN A 455 -20.57 -11.08 11.49
N GLN A 456 -19.48 -11.75 11.12
CA GLN A 456 -19.52 -12.98 10.32
C GLN A 456 -19.36 -14.24 11.17
N GLY A 457 -18.91 -14.12 12.41
CA GLY A 457 -18.51 -15.22 13.28
C GLY A 457 -17.04 -15.63 13.09
N GLN A 458 -16.28 -15.70 14.19
CA GLN A 458 -14.86 -16.07 14.20
C GLN A 458 -14.56 -17.35 13.40
N GLY A 459 -15.31 -18.42 13.64
CA GLY A 459 -15.11 -19.70 12.93
C GLY A 459 -15.39 -19.64 11.42
N ILE A 460 -16.14 -18.65 10.93
CA ILE A 460 -16.29 -18.40 9.49
C ILE A 460 -15.06 -17.65 8.98
N VAL A 461 -14.63 -16.59 9.66
CA VAL A 461 -13.45 -15.80 9.30
C VAL A 461 -12.20 -16.67 9.20
N THR A 462 -11.88 -17.46 10.23
CA THR A 462 -10.73 -18.37 10.24
C THR A 462 -10.75 -19.34 9.06
N ARG A 463 -11.92 -19.91 8.74
CA ARG A 463 -12.07 -20.86 7.63
C ARG A 463 -11.80 -20.21 6.28
N TYR A 464 -12.26 -18.97 6.07
CA TYR A 464 -12.02 -18.25 4.83
C TYR A 464 -10.56 -17.79 4.69
N MET A 465 -9.85 -17.50 5.79
CA MET A 465 -8.39 -17.32 5.75
C MET A 465 -7.69 -18.60 5.23
N THR A 466 -8.06 -19.77 5.76
CA THR A 466 -7.53 -21.06 5.30
C THR A 466 -7.88 -21.35 3.84
N HIS A 467 -9.12 -21.06 3.42
CA HIS A 467 -9.53 -21.26 2.03
C HIS A 467 -8.78 -20.36 1.05
N LEU A 468 -8.45 -19.12 1.41
CA LEU A 468 -7.65 -18.22 0.58
C LEU A 468 -6.23 -18.74 0.37
N GLN A 469 -5.58 -19.22 1.43
CA GLN A 469 -4.26 -19.83 1.32
C GLN A 469 -4.30 -21.13 0.50
N ALA A 470 -5.33 -21.97 0.69
CA ALA A 470 -5.51 -23.18 -0.10
C ALA A 470 -5.78 -22.88 -1.59
N HIS A 471 -6.50 -21.80 -1.88
CA HIS A 471 -6.73 -21.34 -3.25
C HIS A 471 -5.41 -20.90 -3.91
N ALA A 472 -4.60 -20.09 -3.22
CA ALA A 472 -3.28 -19.69 -3.70
C ALA A 472 -2.34 -20.89 -3.90
N GLU A 473 -2.36 -21.88 -3.02
CA GLU A 473 -1.63 -23.14 -3.21
C GLU A 473 -2.07 -23.85 -4.50
N ALA A 474 -3.38 -23.99 -4.73
CA ALA A 474 -3.90 -24.63 -5.93
C ALA A 474 -3.49 -23.88 -7.21
N MET A 475 -3.43 -22.55 -7.18
CA MET A 475 -2.93 -21.75 -8.30
C MET A 475 -1.44 -21.94 -8.54
N ALA A 476 -0.65 -21.90 -7.46
CA ALA A 476 0.79 -22.13 -7.52
C ALA A 476 1.09 -23.51 -8.13
N ARG A 477 0.38 -24.56 -7.71
CA ARG A 477 0.53 -25.91 -8.27
C ARG A 477 0.23 -25.97 -9.78
N ARG A 478 -0.83 -25.31 -10.24
CA ARG A 478 -1.17 -25.24 -11.68
C ARG A 478 -0.09 -24.51 -12.47
N MET A 479 0.40 -23.38 -11.95
CA MET A 479 1.44 -22.58 -12.59
C MET A 479 2.76 -23.37 -12.64
N ILE A 480 3.17 -23.98 -11.52
CA ILE A 480 4.40 -24.78 -11.42
C ILE A 480 4.39 -25.94 -12.43
N ALA A 481 3.24 -26.61 -12.63
CA ALA A 481 3.15 -27.70 -13.60
C ALA A 481 3.45 -27.27 -15.06
N ALA A 482 3.32 -25.98 -15.37
CA ALA A 482 3.66 -25.41 -16.68
C ALA A 482 5.14 -25.01 -16.81
N LEU A 483 5.88 -24.86 -15.72
CA LEU A 483 7.27 -24.43 -15.73
C LEU A 483 8.22 -25.53 -16.23
N ASP A 484 9.34 -25.10 -16.81
CA ASP A 484 10.47 -25.96 -17.16
C ASP A 484 11.53 -25.97 -16.04
N ASP A 485 12.33 -27.03 -16.02
CA ASP A 485 13.55 -27.07 -15.21
C ASP A 485 14.53 -25.99 -15.69
N GLY A 486 15.30 -25.42 -14.77
CA GLY A 486 16.21 -24.34 -15.09
C GLY A 486 17.31 -24.15 -14.07
N SER A 487 18.37 -23.47 -14.47
CA SER A 487 19.45 -23.08 -13.55
C SER A 487 20.09 -21.78 -13.99
N PHE A 488 20.53 -20.98 -13.03
CA PHE A 488 21.20 -19.72 -13.28
C PHE A 488 22.29 -19.47 -12.24
N ALA A 489 23.35 -18.79 -12.67
CA ALA A 489 24.42 -18.32 -11.81
C ALA A 489 24.66 -16.84 -12.11
N TYR A 490 24.52 -15.99 -11.10
CA TYR A 490 24.64 -14.55 -11.26
C TYR A 490 25.65 -13.96 -10.29
N GLU A 491 26.68 -13.33 -10.85
CA GLU A 491 27.76 -12.69 -10.09
C GLU A 491 27.34 -11.29 -9.61
N LEU A 492 27.76 -10.92 -8.40
CA LEU A 492 27.68 -9.58 -7.82
C LEU A 492 28.98 -8.81 -8.09
N ASP A 493 28.96 -7.47 -7.97
CA ASP A 493 30.16 -6.66 -8.17
C ASP A 493 31.34 -7.01 -7.24
N ASP A 494 31.08 -7.55 -6.04
CA ASP A 494 32.10 -8.01 -5.07
C ASP A 494 32.70 -9.39 -5.42
N GLY A 495 32.21 -10.04 -6.48
CA GLY A 495 32.64 -11.36 -6.94
C GLY A 495 31.92 -12.55 -6.30
N ALA A 496 30.98 -12.31 -5.38
CA ALA A 496 30.09 -13.38 -4.91
C ALA A 496 29.15 -13.84 -6.03
N VAL A 497 28.70 -15.09 -5.98
CA VAL A 497 27.82 -15.68 -7.00
C VAL A 497 26.61 -16.31 -6.32
N VAL A 498 25.43 -15.86 -6.70
CA VAL A 498 24.16 -16.53 -6.39
C VAL A 498 23.92 -17.59 -7.44
N LYS A 499 23.71 -18.84 -7.02
CA LYS A 499 23.36 -19.95 -7.91
C LYS A 499 22.01 -20.52 -7.50
N VAL A 500 21.17 -20.78 -8.49
CA VAL A 500 19.86 -21.39 -8.25
C VAL A 500 19.59 -22.45 -9.31
N ALA A 501 19.04 -23.57 -8.88
CA ALA A 501 18.46 -24.59 -9.74
C ALA A 501 16.98 -24.78 -9.36
N VAL A 502 16.10 -24.74 -10.35
CA VAL A 502 14.67 -25.03 -10.21
C VAL A 502 14.40 -26.38 -10.87
N ARG A 503 13.81 -27.31 -10.10
CA ARG A 503 13.41 -28.64 -10.55
C ARG A 503 11.92 -28.81 -10.33
N VAL A 504 11.18 -29.17 -11.38
CA VAL A 504 9.72 -29.19 -11.39
C VAL A 504 9.21 -30.63 -11.45
N ASP A 505 8.42 -31.03 -10.46
CA ASP A 505 7.55 -32.19 -10.55
C ASP A 505 6.18 -31.75 -11.10
N ARG A 506 6.00 -31.94 -12.41
CA ARG A 506 4.77 -31.54 -13.10
C ARG A 506 3.55 -32.35 -12.69
N ALA A 507 3.73 -33.59 -12.23
CA ALA A 507 2.62 -34.46 -11.85
C ALA A 507 2.05 -34.05 -10.48
N ALA A 508 2.94 -33.69 -9.54
CA ALA A 508 2.57 -33.18 -8.22
C ALA A 508 2.25 -31.67 -8.22
N GLY A 509 2.70 -30.93 -9.25
CA GLY A 509 2.65 -29.48 -9.28
C GLY A 509 3.58 -28.86 -8.24
N GLU A 510 4.73 -29.48 -8.00
CA GLU A 510 5.68 -29.09 -6.95
C GLU A 510 7.02 -28.68 -7.56
N ALA A 511 7.73 -27.77 -6.89
CA ALA A 511 9.04 -27.31 -7.33
C ALA A 511 10.06 -27.40 -6.19
N THR A 512 11.26 -27.87 -6.51
CA THR A 512 12.43 -27.72 -5.65
C THR A 512 13.28 -26.55 -6.14
N ILE A 513 13.46 -25.54 -5.31
CA ILE A 513 14.33 -24.39 -5.56
C ILE A 513 15.57 -24.55 -4.69
N ASP A 514 16.71 -24.77 -5.34
CA ASP A 514 17.95 -25.20 -4.71
C ASP A 514 19.06 -24.17 -4.93
N PHE A 515 19.50 -23.53 -3.85
CA PHE A 515 20.56 -22.53 -3.84
C PHE A 515 21.95 -23.10 -3.55
N THR A 516 22.11 -24.43 -3.56
CA THR A 516 23.39 -25.10 -3.33
C THR A 516 24.46 -24.62 -4.33
N GLY A 517 25.64 -24.26 -3.81
CA GLY A 517 26.75 -23.74 -4.60
C GLY A 517 26.77 -22.21 -4.75
N THR A 518 25.78 -21.50 -4.18
CA THR A 518 25.87 -20.07 -3.87
C THR A 518 27.06 -19.81 -2.94
N SER A 519 27.73 -18.67 -3.10
CA SER A 519 28.89 -18.29 -2.28
C SER A 519 28.62 -18.40 -0.77
N GLU A 520 29.67 -18.78 -0.04
CA GLU A 520 29.68 -18.74 1.42
C GLU A 520 29.41 -17.33 1.95
N GLN A 521 28.99 -17.26 3.21
CA GLN A 521 28.81 -16.00 3.95
C GLN A 521 29.99 -15.05 3.70
N ARG A 522 29.65 -13.79 3.40
CA ARG A 522 30.60 -12.75 3.06
C ARG A 522 31.13 -12.08 4.33
N PRO A 523 32.40 -11.62 4.34
CA PRO A 523 32.95 -10.77 5.41
C PRO A 523 32.51 -9.29 5.28
N THR A 524 31.41 -9.05 4.55
CA THR A 524 30.81 -7.75 4.24
C THR A 524 29.31 -7.85 4.49
N ASN A 525 28.58 -6.75 4.32
CA ASN A 525 27.13 -6.70 4.48
C ASN A 525 26.30 -7.33 3.34
N PHE A 526 26.93 -7.93 2.33
CA PHE A 526 26.27 -8.65 1.23
C PHE A 526 25.83 -10.06 1.65
N ASN A 527 25.13 -10.16 2.77
CA ASN A 527 24.48 -11.37 3.23
C ASN A 527 22.97 -11.14 3.38
N ALA A 528 22.15 -11.96 2.74
CA ALA A 528 20.69 -11.93 2.89
C ALA A 528 20.26 -12.96 3.94
N PRO A 529 19.52 -12.55 4.99
CA PRO A 529 18.85 -13.49 5.88
C PRO A 529 17.92 -14.45 5.13
N LEU A 530 17.69 -15.64 5.68
CA LEU A 530 16.83 -16.66 5.05
C LEU A 530 15.43 -16.11 4.73
N ALA A 531 14.89 -15.24 5.59
CA ALA A 531 13.59 -14.60 5.39
C ALA A 531 13.54 -13.74 4.10
N VAL A 532 14.63 -13.05 3.75
CA VAL A 532 14.76 -12.29 2.50
C VAL A 532 14.77 -13.22 1.28
N THR A 533 15.51 -14.33 1.37
CA THR A 533 15.56 -15.35 0.30
C THR A 533 14.18 -15.98 0.05
N ARG A 534 13.44 -16.30 1.13
CA ARG A 534 12.05 -16.78 1.06
C ARG A 534 11.12 -15.75 0.40
N ALA A 535 11.27 -14.47 0.75
CA ALA A 535 10.47 -13.39 0.16
C ALA A 535 10.73 -13.22 -1.35
N ALA A 536 11.97 -13.31 -1.80
CA ALA A 536 12.30 -13.27 -3.23
C ALA A 536 11.65 -14.42 -4.01
N VAL A 537 11.68 -15.64 -3.44
CA VAL A 537 10.99 -16.81 -4.03
C VAL A 537 9.48 -16.59 -4.12
N LEU A 538 8.85 -16.16 -3.02
CA LEU A 538 7.41 -15.86 -2.99
C LEU A 538 7.02 -14.80 -4.03
N TYR A 539 7.82 -13.74 -4.15
CA TYR A 539 7.61 -12.68 -5.13
C TYR A 539 7.68 -13.21 -6.57
N VAL A 540 8.69 -14.01 -6.91
CA VAL A 540 8.82 -14.59 -8.26
C VAL A 540 7.64 -15.50 -8.59
N LEU A 541 7.21 -16.35 -7.67
CA LEU A 541 6.04 -17.21 -7.89
C LEU A 541 4.78 -16.39 -8.15
N ARG A 542 4.60 -15.26 -7.46
CA ARG A 542 3.48 -14.35 -7.69
C ARG A 542 3.52 -13.67 -9.05
N LEU A 543 4.72 -13.30 -9.52
CA LEU A 543 4.88 -12.67 -10.85
C LEU A 543 4.46 -13.61 -11.99
N LEU A 544 4.62 -14.92 -11.82
CA LEU A 544 4.28 -15.92 -12.84
C LEU A 544 2.77 -16.24 -12.89
N VAL A 545 1.98 -15.70 -11.96
CA VAL A 545 0.54 -15.97 -11.86
C VAL A 545 -0.25 -14.75 -12.32
N ASP A 546 -0.89 -14.88 -13.48
CA ASP A 546 -1.78 -13.87 -14.09
C ASP A 546 -3.23 -13.99 -13.59
N GLU A 547 -3.38 -14.03 -12.26
CA GLU A 547 -4.67 -14.07 -11.58
C GLU A 547 -4.67 -13.06 -10.41
N ALA A 548 -5.82 -12.45 -10.14
CA ALA A 548 -5.99 -11.38 -9.15
C ALA A 548 -6.16 -11.94 -7.73
N VAL A 549 -5.11 -12.56 -7.18
CA VAL A 549 -5.12 -13.12 -5.82
C VAL A 549 -4.12 -12.40 -4.92
N PRO A 550 -4.47 -12.13 -3.63
CA PRO A 550 -3.56 -11.55 -2.66
C PRO A 550 -2.29 -12.39 -2.51
N LEU A 551 -1.16 -11.73 -2.26
CA LEU A 551 0.06 -12.45 -1.92
C LEU A 551 -0.10 -13.09 -0.53
N ASN A 552 0.06 -14.40 -0.43
CA ASN A 552 -0.08 -15.13 0.82
C ASN A 552 0.84 -16.36 0.87
N GLU A 553 0.97 -16.99 2.03
CA GLU A 553 1.91 -18.11 2.24
C GLU A 553 1.53 -19.38 1.46
N GLY A 554 0.30 -19.46 0.93
CA GLY A 554 -0.18 -20.56 0.08
C GLY A 554 0.70 -20.80 -1.15
N PHE A 555 1.30 -19.75 -1.73
CA PHE A 555 2.21 -19.86 -2.88
C PHE A 555 3.49 -20.65 -2.57
N LEU A 556 3.92 -20.71 -1.31
CA LEU A 556 5.14 -21.42 -0.91
C LEU A 556 4.90 -22.88 -0.55
N ARG A 557 3.66 -23.29 -0.27
CA ARG A 557 3.32 -24.67 0.13
C ARG A 557 3.76 -25.76 -0.86
N PRO A 558 3.65 -25.58 -2.20
CA PRO A 558 4.14 -26.57 -3.16
C PRO A 558 5.64 -26.44 -3.48
N VAL A 559 6.39 -25.65 -2.70
CA VAL A 559 7.81 -25.36 -2.97
C VAL A 559 8.69 -25.89 -1.86
N THR A 560 9.62 -26.76 -2.22
CA THR A 560 10.74 -27.16 -1.36
C THR A 560 11.90 -26.20 -1.59
N LEU A 561 12.28 -25.45 -0.56
CA LEU A 561 13.37 -24.47 -0.63
C LEU A 561 14.62 -25.00 0.08
N ILE A 562 15.73 -25.08 -0.64
CA ILE A 562 17.03 -25.52 -0.11
C ILE A 562 17.99 -24.32 -0.12
N VAL A 563 18.33 -23.81 1.06
CA VAL A 563 19.31 -22.73 1.25
C VAL A 563 20.34 -23.17 2.30
N PRO A 564 21.58 -23.50 1.89
CA PRO A 564 22.60 -23.96 2.83
C PRO A 564 22.91 -22.93 3.92
N GLU A 565 22.84 -23.35 5.18
CA GLU A 565 23.24 -22.52 6.33
C GLU A 565 24.74 -22.18 6.27
N GLY A 566 25.09 -20.92 6.51
CA GLY A 566 26.44 -20.39 6.34
C GLY A 566 26.76 -19.94 4.90
N SER A 567 25.80 -20.01 3.98
CA SER A 567 25.89 -19.30 2.70
C SER A 567 25.53 -17.82 2.88
N MET A 568 25.85 -16.99 1.88
CA MET A 568 25.43 -15.58 1.87
C MET A 568 23.90 -15.39 1.83
N LEU A 569 23.10 -16.44 1.61
CA LEU A 569 21.63 -16.40 1.58
C LEU A 569 20.97 -16.99 2.85
N ASN A 570 21.79 -17.49 3.77
CA ASN A 570 21.40 -17.99 5.09
C ASN A 570 22.59 -17.84 6.06
N PRO A 571 23.02 -16.60 6.34
CA PRO A 571 24.20 -16.32 7.14
C PRO A 571 23.97 -16.66 8.63
N ARG A 572 25.07 -16.83 9.36
CA ARG A 572 25.10 -16.97 10.81
C ARG A 572 25.47 -15.64 11.47
N HIS A 573 24.87 -15.39 12.63
CA HIS A 573 25.27 -14.29 13.51
C HIS A 573 26.77 -14.35 13.82
N PRO A 574 27.53 -13.22 13.82
CA PRO A 574 27.08 -11.81 13.77
C PRO A 574 27.27 -11.14 12.40
N ALA A 575 27.10 -11.84 11.27
CA ALA A 575 27.33 -11.23 9.95
C ALA A 575 26.54 -9.91 9.74
N ALA A 576 27.18 -8.94 9.11
CA ALA A 576 26.48 -7.78 8.55
C ALA A 576 25.55 -8.21 7.41
N ILE A 577 24.38 -7.58 7.29
CA ILE A 577 23.28 -8.03 6.42
C ILE A 577 22.57 -6.91 5.68
N VAL A 578 22.89 -5.62 5.91
CA VAL A 578 22.07 -4.52 5.38
C VAL A 578 21.97 -4.51 3.85
N ALA A 579 23.01 -4.94 3.13
CA ALA A 579 22.97 -5.09 1.67
C ALA A 579 22.21 -6.35 1.22
N GLY A 580 21.96 -7.29 2.12
CA GLY A 580 21.12 -8.46 1.89
C GLY A 580 19.72 -8.12 1.42
N ASN A 581 19.07 -7.19 2.14
CA ASN A 581 17.70 -6.75 1.86
C ASN A 581 17.58 -6.00 0.53
N VAL A 582 18.58 -5.20 0.17
CA VAL A 582 18.47 -4.22 -0.92
C VAL A 582 19.28 -4.55 -2.19
N GLU A 583 20.36 -5.31 -2.07
CA GLU A 583 21.22 -5.69 -3.20
C GLU A 583 21.16 -7.20 -3.50
N VAL A 584 21.38 -8.04 -2.49
CA VAL A 584 21.42 -9.50 -2.71
C VAL A 584 20.03 -10.03 -3.09
N SER A 585 18.96 -9.50 -2.49
CA SER A 585 17.57 -9.84 -2.82
C SER A 585 17.22 -9.57 -4.30
N GLN A 586 17.74 -8.50 -4.89
CA GLN A 586 17.58 -8.17 -6.31
C GLN A 586 18.27 -9.23 -7.17
N VAL A 587 19.49 -9.63 -6.80
CA VAL A 587 20.26 -10.66 -7.52
C VAL A 587 19.59 -12.03 -7.45
N VAL A 588 19.06 -12.41 -6.27
CA VAL A 588 18.30 -13.65 -6.09
C VAL A 588 17.08 -13.66 -7.01
N THR A 589 16.34 -12.55 -7.07
CA THR A 589 15.15 -12.41 -7.91
C THR A 589 15.49 -12.52 -9.40
N ASP A 590 16.49 -11.76 -9.85
CA ASP A 590 16.97 -11.83 -11.23
C ASP A 590 17.47 -13.23 -11.60
N ALA A 591 18.18 -13.91 -10.68
CA ALA A 591 18.67 -15.28 -10.92
C ALA A 591 17.54 -16.29 -11.03
N LEU A 592 16.49 -16.17 -10.21
CA LEU A 592 15.29 -17.00 -10.30
C LEU A 592 14.56 -16.79 -11.64
N LEU A 593 14.33 -15.53 -12.03
CA LEU A 593 13.69 -15.20 -13.30
C LEU A 593 14.52 -15.64 -14.52
N GLY A 594 15.85 -15.52 -14.42
CA GLY A 594 16.79 -16.01 -15.41
C GLY A 594 16.78 -17.54 -15.52
N ALA A 595 16.73 -18.26 -14.40
CA ALA A 595 16.63 -19.73 -14.38
C ALA A 595 15.35 -20.22 -15.05
N LEU A 596 14.24 -19.52 -14.81
CA LEU A 596 12.93 -19.82 -15.38
C LEU A 596 12.76 -19.32 -16.83
N GLY A 597 13.72 -18.58 -17.37
CA GLY A 597 13.60 -17.95 -18.69
C GLY A 597 12.43 -16.98 -18.82
N ALA A 598 11.97 -16.41 -17.71
CA ALA A 598 10.75 -15.59 -17.66
C ALA A 598 10.99 -14.14 -18.11
N MET A 599 12.15 -13.58 -17.74
CA MET A 599 12.48 -12.17 -17.98
C MET A 599 14.00 -11.96 -17.98
N ALA A 600 14.49 -11.02 -18.78
CA ALA A 600 15.88 -10.53 -18.70
C ALA A 600 16.13 -9.81 -17.36
N GLY A 601 17.39 -9.63 -16.97
CA GLY A 601 17.71 -8.96 -15.71
C GLY A 601 17.26 -7.50 -15.71
N SER A 602 16.64 -7.05 -14.62
CA SER A 602 16.37 -5.62 -14.39
C SER A 602 17.65 -4.92 -13.91
N GLN A 603 17.55 -3.66 -13.46
CA GLN A 603 18.68 -2.93 -12.89
C GLN A 603 19.44 -3.67 -11.79
N GLY A 604 18.84 -4.66 -11.12
CA GLY A 604 19.54 -5.61 -10.24
C GLY A 604 20.18 -4.98 -8.99
N THR A 605 19.70 -3.81 -8.58
CA THR A 605 20.17 -2.99 -7.45
C THR A 605 19.07 -1.99 -7.07
N MET A 606 18.99 -1.58 -5.80
CA MET A 606 18.10 -0.48 -5.38
C MET A 606 18.79 0.89 -5.37
N ASN A 607 20.10 0.94 -5.66
CA ASN A 607 20.91 2.17 -5.68
C ASN A 607 20.75 3.00 -4.40
N ASN A 608 21.00 2.37 -3.24
CA ASN A 608 20.73 2.98 -1.94
C ASN A 608 21.69 4.14 -1.68
N LEU A 609 21.15 5.35 -1.71
CA LEU A 609 21.86 6.56 -1.33
C LEU A 609 21.44 6.94 0.09
N THR A 610 22.41 6.99 0.99
CA THR A 610 22.25 7.61 2.30
C THR A 610 23.09 8.86 2.39
N PHE A 611 22.60 9.85 3.13
CA PHE A 611 23.45 10.94 3.57
C PHE A 611 22.94 11.55 4.87
N GLY A 612 23.82 12.24 5.58
CA GLY A 612 23.43 12.95 6.77
C GLY A 612 24.59 13.33 7.67
N ASP A 613 24.21 13.72 8.88
CA ASP A 613 25.07 14.09 10.00
C ASP A 613 24.34 13.76 11.33
N ALA A 614 24.71 14.44 12.42
CA ALA A 614 24.05 14.27 13.72
C ALA A 614 22.60 14.79 13.75
N THR A 615 22.25 15.73 12.87
CA THR A 615 20.94 16.41 12.82
C THR A 615 20.06 15.80 11.73
N TYR A 616 20.62 15.54 10.55
CA TYR A 616 19.90 15.08 9.38
C TYR A 616 20.26 13.62 9.06
N GLN A 617 19.25 12.80 8.79
CA GLN A 617 19.44 11.44 8.29
C GLN A 617 18.47 11.23 7.12
N TYR A 618 19.03 10.84 5.97
CA TYR A 618 18.26 10.58 4.76
C TYR A 618 18.67 9.26 4.12
N TYR A 619 17.67 8.58 3.57
CA TYR A 619 17.81 7.34 2.83
C TYR A 619 16.88 7.37 1.61
N GLU A 620 17.40 7.02 0.43
CA GLU A 620 16.61 6.79 -0.76
C GLU A 620 17.08 5.57 -1.56
N THR A 621 16.12 4.91 -2.22
CA THR A 621 16.37 3.97 -3.32
C THR A 621 16.11 4.68 -4.64
N ILE A 622 16.98 4.50 -5.64
CA ILE A 622 16.88 5.20 -6.93
C ILE A 622 16.50 4.20 -8.02
N ALA A 623 15.47 4.54 -8.79
CA ALA A 623 14.92 3.72 -9.87
C ALA A 623 15.89 3.53 -11.06
N GLY A 624 15.65 2.49 -11.85
CA GLY A 624 16.46 2.15 -13.02
C GLY A 624 15.65 1.45 -14.11
N GLY A 625 16.34 0.73 -15.00
CA GLY A 625 15.69 0.03 -16.10
C GLY A 625 15.14 -1.34 -15.71
N ALA A 626 13.91 -1.66 -16.12
CA ALA A 626 13.37 -3.01 -15.98
C ALA A 626 13.82 -3.93 -17.13
N GLY A 627 13.93 -5.24 -16.84
CA GLY A 627 14.25 -6.25 -17.84
C GLY A 627 13.12 -6.44 -18.86
N ALA A 628 13.49 -6.76 -20.10
CA ALA A 628 12.53 -7.14 -21.14
C ALA A 628 12.07 -8.59 -20.98
N GLY A 629 10.85 -8.88 -21.44
CA GLY A 629 10.28 -10.23 -21.48
C GLY A 629 9.88 -10.64 -22.90
N PRO A 630 9.33 -11.87 -23.07
CA PRO A 630 8.95 -12.37 -24.39
C PRO A 630 7.93 -11.49 -25.12
N ASN A 631 7.03 -10.87 -24.36
CA ASN A 631 5.90 -10.13 -24.90
C ASN A 631 5.91 -8.63 -24.58
N HIS A 632 6.98 -8.12 -23.96
CA HIS A 632 7.05 -6.72 -23.55
C HIS A 632 8.49 -6.17 -23.53
N ASP A 633 8.61 -4.88 -23.82
CA ASP A 633 9.83 -4.13 -23.52
C ASP A 633 9.97 -3.95 -22.00
N GLY A 634 11.18 -3.66 -21.53
CA GLY A 634 11.41 -3.15 -20.20
C GLY A 634 10.90 -1.72 -20.04
N ALA A 635 10.36 -1.41 -18.87
CA ALA A 635 9.97 -0.05 -18.50
C ALA A 635 11.19 0.79 -18.09
N ASP A 636 11.21 2.05 -18.52
CA ASP A 636 12.26 3.01 -18.18
C ASP A 636 12.04 3.61 -16.78
N ALA A 637 13.11 3.79 -16.01
CA ALA A 637 13.13 4.57 -14.78
C ALA A 637 12.07 4.20 -13.72
N ILE A 638 11.88 2.90 -13.45
CA ILE A 638 10.98 2.41 -12.40
C ILE A 638 11.72 1.67 -11.29
N GLN A 639 11.09 1.56 -10.12
CA GLN A 639 11.50 0.57 -9.13
C GLN A 639 11.18 -0.83 -9.66
N THR A 640 12.03 -1.79 -9.33
CA THR A 640 11.90 -3.17 -9.80
C THR A 640 12.03 -4.14 -8.63
N HIS A 641 11.27 -5.23 -8.72
CA HIS A 641 11.40 -6.39 -7.85
C HIS A 641 11.19 -6.10 -6.37
N MET A 642 12.26 -6.18 -5.58
CA MET A 642 12.17 -6.25 -4.12
C MET A 642 11.86 -4.88 -3.46
N THR A 643 11.59 -3.85 -4.26
CA THR A 643 11.12 -2.54 -3.81
C THR A 643 10.09 -1.96 -4.75
N ASN A 644 9.17 -1.17 -4.19
CA ASN A 644 8.20 -0.36 -4.92
C ASN A 644 8.02 1.02 -4.25
N SER A 645 9.08 1.51 -3.59
CA SER A 645 9.02 2.79 -2.89
C SER A 645 8.89 3.96 -3.88
N ARG A 646 8.24 5.03 -3.45
CA ARG A 646 8.21 6.29 -4.19
C ARG A 646 9.55 7.02 -4.02
N LEU A 647 9.85 7.87 -4.99
CA LEU A 647 10.85 8.91 -4.81
C LEU A 647 10.33 9.95 -3.81
N THR A 648 11.20 10.53 -2.99
CA THR A 648 10.90 11.77 -2.27
C THR A 648 10.70 12.90 -3.29
N ASP A 649 9.61 13.65 -3.17
CA ASP A 649 9.40 14.83 -4.00
C ASP A 649 10.58 15.81 -3.85
N PRO A 650 11.14 16.35 -4.95
CA PRO A 650 12.26 17.29 -4.87
C PRO A 650 12.01 18.48 -3.95
N GLU A 651 10.81 19.06 -3.94
CA GLU A 651 10.49 20.21 -3.08
C GLU A 651 10.49 19.80 -1.60
N VAL A 652 9.98 18.61 -1.29
CA VAL A 652 10.01 18.06 0.07
C VAL A 652 11.43 17.75 0.51
N LEU A 653 12.25 17.17 -0.38
CA LEU A 653 13.65 16.87 -0.12
C LEU A 653 14.45 18.15 0.18
N GLU A 654 14.32 19.16 -0.68
CA GLU A 654 15.06 20.44 -0.56
C GLU A 654 14.58 21.28 0.63
N ALA A 655 13.30 21.17 1.02
CA ALA A 655 12.77 21.84 2.20
C ALA A 655 13.24 21.21 3.51
N ARG A 656 13.49 19.89 3.54
CA ARG A 656 13.82 19.14 4.76
C ARG A 656 15.31 18.93 4.96
N TYR A 657 16.09 18.93 3.88
CA TYR A 657 17.50 18.59 3.90
C TYR A 657 18.30 19.65 3.14
N PRO A 658 19.54 19.98 3.59
CA PRO A 658 20.39 20.96 2.94
C PRO A 658 21.06 20.39 1.68
N VAL A 659 20.23 20.03 0.70
CA VAL A 659 20.63 19.53 -0.61
C VAL A 659 19.77 20.18 -1.69
N LEU A 660 20.25 20.16 -2.94
CA LEU A 660 19.53 20.65 -4.11
C LEU A 660 19.53 19.58 -5.21
N VAL A 661 18.37 19.29 -5.78
CA VAL A 661 18.22 18.39 -6.92
C VAL A 661 18.57 19.15 -8.20
N GLU A 662 19.77 18.93 -8.72
CA GLU A 662 20.18 19.54 -10.00
C GLU A 662 19.58 18.81 -11.21
N GLN A 663 19.42 17.50 -11.10
CA GLN A 663 18.90 16.66 -12.17
C GLN A 663 18.30 15.37 -11.63
N PHE A 664 17.16 15.00 -12.19
CA PHE A 664 16.69 13.63 -12.20
C PHE A 664 16.08 13.31 -13.56
N ALA A 665 16.73 12.47 -14.36
CA ALA A 665 16.37 12.26 -15.76
C ALA A 665 16.57 10.81 -16.21
N ILE A 666 15.85 10.38 -17.25
CA ILE A 666 16.06 9.07 -17.88
C ILE A 666 17.43 9.03 -18.57
N ARG A 667 18.21 7.99 -18.28
CA ARG A 667 19.53 7.72 -18.88
C ARG A 667 19.36 7.03 -20.23
N ARG A 668 18.96 7.80 -21.25
CA ARG A 668 18.59 7.26 -22.56
C ARG A 668 19.69 6.40 -23.19
N GLY A 669 19.30 5.24 -23.72
CA GLY A 669 20.22 4.29 -24.35
C GLY A 669 21.09 3.53 -23.35
N SER A 670 20.55 3.27 -22.16
CA SER A 670 21.12 2.36 -21.16
C SER A 670 20.47 0.98 -21.14
N GLY A 671 19.25 0.83 -21.65
CA GLY A 671 18.61 -0.47 -21.85
C GLY A 671 19.31 -1.33 -22.90
N GLY A 672 19.36 -2.64 -22.65
CA GLY A 672 19.93 -3.63 -23.56
C GLY A 672 19.11 -3.79 -24.83
N ALA A 673 19.77 -3.99 -25.97
CA ALA A 673 19.10 -4.19 -27.24
C ALA A 673 18.52 -5.61 -27.38
N GLY A 674 17.46 -5.74 -28.14
CA GLY A 674 16.85 -7.04 -28.47
C GLY A 674 15.69 -6.86 -29.44
N GLU A 675 14.94 -7.93 -29.70
CA GLU A 675 13.61 -7.82 -30.30
C GLU A 675 12.69 -6.97 -29.40
N ARG A 676 12.82 -7.15 -28.08
CA ARG A 676 12.30 -6.25 -27.05
C ARG A 676 13.47 -5.59 -26.34
N ARG A 677 13.40 -4.27 -26.16
CA ARG A 677 14.47 -3.51 -25.49
C ARG A 677 14.32 -3.61 -23.99
N GLY A 678 15.43 -3.65 -23.26
CA GLY A 678 15.43 -3.38 -21.83
C GLY A 678 15.10 -1.90 -21.56
N GLY A 679 14.62 -1.61 -20.35
CA GLY A 679 14.33 -0.24 -19.94
C GLY A 679 15.59 0.57 -19.68
N ASP A 680 15.52 1.88 -19.89
CA ASP A 680 16.57 2.83 -19.54
C ASP A 680 16.59 3.13 -18.04
N GLY A 681 17.80 3.28 -17.48
CA GLY A 681 18.03 3.72 -16.11
C GLY A 681 17.80 5.23 -15.92
N THR A 682 18.36 5.78 -14.85
CA THR A 682 18.23 7.21 -14.49
C THR A 682 19.59 7.86 -14.23
N VAL A 683 19.62 9.18 -14.29
CA VAL A 683 20.72 10.04 -13.84
C VAL A 683 20.19 10.91 -12.72
N ARG A 684 20.76 10.76 -11.53
CA ARG A 684 20.44 11.53 -10.32
C ARG A 684 21.64 12.39 -9.93
N ARG A 685 21.44 13.71 -9.84
CA ARG A 685 22.45 14.68 -9.39
C ARG A 685 21.94 15.44 -8.17
N LEU A 686 22.68 15.38 -7.08
CA LEU A 686 22.31 16.03 -5.82
C LEU A 686 23.49 16.86 -5.28
N ARG A 687 23.30 18.18 -5.21
CA ARG A 687 24.28 19.12 -4.67
C ARG A 687 24.09 19.26 -3.16
N PHE A 688 25.18 19.18 -2.40
CA PHE A 688 25.17 19.40 -0.96
C PHE A 688 25.31 20.87 -0.63
N LEU A 689 24.45 21.39 0.25
CA LEU A 689 24.45 22.78 0.73
C LEU A 689 25.03 22.92 2.13
N ALA A 690 25.35 21.80 2.79
CA ALA A 690 26.06 21.73 4.04
C ALA A 690 27.03 20.54 4.03
N PRO A 691 28.10 20.57 4.86
CA PRO A 691 28.98 19.41 5.03
C PRO A 691 28.21 18.21 5.59
N MET A 692 28.33 17.06 4.94
CA MET A 692 27.62 15.82 5.32
C MET A 692 28.45 14.59 4.98
N ARG A 693 28.06 13.44 5.51
CA ARG A 693 28.60 12.14 5.09
C ARG A 693 27.58 11.46 4.18
N ALA A 694 28.01 11.03 3.01
CA ALA A 694 27.20 10.28 2.05
C ALA A 694 27.70 8.84 1.91
N GLY A 695 26.76 7.91 1.76
CA GLY A 695 27.00 6.50 1.49
C GLY A 695 26.24 6.06 0.24
N ILE A 696 26.90 5.29 -0.61
CA ILE A 696 26.25 4.55 -1.70
C ILE A 696 26.43 3.06 -1.43
N LEU A 697 25.31 2.34 -1.37
CA LEU A 697 25.27 0.89 -1.31
C LEU A 697 24.52 0.41 -2.54
N SER A 698 25.25 -0.18 -3.49
CA SER A 698 24.71 -0.51 -4.80
C SER A 698 25.45 -1.67 -5.46
N ASN A 699 24.91 -2.17 -6.57
CA ASN A 699 25.48 -3.25 -7.39
C ASN A 699 25.38 -2.90 -8.88
N ARG A 700 25.83 -3.76 -9.79
CA ARG A 700 25.77 -3.56 -11.25
C ARG A 700 26.54 -2.36 -11.79
N ARG A 701 27.68 -2.02 -11.16
CA ARG A 701 28.70 -1.08 -11.66
C ARG A 701 29.79 -1.81 -12.44
N ARG A 702 29.98 -3.12 -12.19
CA ARG A 702 30.92 -3.99 -12.89
C ARG A 702 30.21 -5.09 -13.68
N VAL A 703 29.26 -5.79 -13.07
CA VAL A 703 28.51 -6.87 -13.72
C VAL A 703 27.19 -6.30 -14.29
N PRO A 704 27.00 -6.22 -15.62
CA PRO A 704 25.80 -5.63 -16.20
C PRO A 704 24.56 -6.54 -16.03
N PRO A 705 23.34 -5.95 -16.02
CA PRO A 705 22.09 -6.69 -16.17
C PRO A 705 22.08 -7.58 -17.41
N PHE A 706 21.83 -8.88 -17.23
CA PHE A 706 21.89 -9.85 -18.33
C PHE A 706 20.72 -9.69 -19.30
N GLY A 707 20.97 -9.91 -20.59
CA GLY A 707 19.91 -10.11 -21.60
C GLY A 707 19.45 -11.57 -21.66
N LEU A 708 18.26 -11.81 -22.21
CA LEU A 708 17.66 -13.14 -22.30
C LEU A 708 17.33 -13.52 -23.75
N ALA A 709 17.37 -14.83 -24.06
CA ALA A 709 17.02 -15.38 -25.38
C ALA A 709 17.77 -14.71 -26.56
N GLY A 710 19.02 -14.29 -26.34
CA GLY A 710 19.85 -13.61 -27.34
C GLY A 710 19.78 -12.08 -27.32
N GLY A 711 19.03 -11.48 -26.40
CA GLY A 711 19.08 -10.05 -26.12
C GLY A 711 20.41 -9.63 -25.49
N GLU A 712 20.81 -8.39 -25.72
CA GLU A 712 22.03 -7.78 -25.18
C GLU A 712 21.84 -7.34 -23.71
N PRO A 713 22.92 -7.34 -22.92
CA PRO A 713 22.88 -6.85 -21.55
C PRO A 713 22.60 -5.33 -21.48
N GLY A 714 21.99 -4.89 -20.38
CA GLY A 714 21.86 -3.47 -20.05
C GLY A 714 23.21 -2.83 -19.72
N ARG A 715 23.31 -1.51 -19.86
CA ARG A 715 24.52 -0.78 -19.44
C ARG A 715 24.62 -0.77 -17.91
N ALA A 716 25.83 -1.04 -17.41
CA ALA A 716 26.16 -0.88 -16.01
C ALA A 716 25.95 0.58 -15.53
N GLY A 717 25.69 0.70 -14.23
CA GLY A 717 25.62 1.98 -13.52
C GLY A 717 27.00 2.56 -13.23
N ALA A 718 27.03 3.82 -12.78
CA ALA A 718 28.24 4.52 -12.39
C ALA A 718 27.96 5.52 -11.26
N ASN A 719 28.91 5.67 -10.34
CA ASN A 719 28.82 6.57 -9.20
C ASN A 719 30.03 7.53 -9.23
N ARG A 720 29.82 8.82 -8.99
CA ARG A 720 30.93 9.79 -8.87
C ARG A 720 30.55 10.98 -7.98
N ILE A 721 31.56 11.70 -7.52
CA ILE A 721 31.42 13.01 -6.91
C ILE A 721 32.09 14.05 -7.80
N GLU A 722 31.36 15.10 -8.13
CA GLU A 722 31.87 16.32 -8.73
C GLU A 722 32.14 17.30 -7.59
N ARG A 723 33.41 17.45 -7.22
CA ARG A 723 33.85 18.31 -6.12
C ARG A 723 33.70 19.78 -6.48
N ALA A 724 33.47 20.64 -5.48
CA ALA A 724 33.31 22.08 -5.68
C ALA A 724 34.52 22.76 -6.33
N ASP A 725 35.72 22.17 -6.20
CA ASP A 725 36.96 22.62 -6.85
C ASP A 725 37.11 22.16 -8.32
N GLY A 726 36.12 21.44 -8.86
CA GLY A 726 36.08 20.92 -10.22
C GLY A 726 36.70 19.52 -10.38
N ARG A 727 37.25 18.91 -9.32
CA ARG A 727 37.75 17.52 -9.37
C ARG A 727 36.60 16.53 -9.50
N ILE A 728 36.80 15.47 -10.28
CA ILE A 728 35.88 14.33 -10.35
C ILE A 728 36.49 13.13 -9.62
N GLU A 729 35.75 12.60 -8.67
CA GLU A 729 36.11 11.39 -7.92
C GLU A 729 35.16 10.26 -8.31
N THR A 730 35.69 9.18 -8.88
CA THR A 730 34.88 8.00 -9.23
C THR A 730 34.71 7.12 -8.00
N LEU A 731 33.49 6.68 -7.75
CA LEU A 731 33.16 5.78 -6.66
C LEU A 731 32.88 4.37 -7.19
N GLY A 732 33.14 3.36 -6.35
CA GLY A 732 32.77 1.97 -6.63
C GLY A 732 31.26 1.73 -6.54
N SER A 733 30.88 0.45 -6.57
CA SER A 733 29.51 0.02 -6.28
C SER A 733 29.10 0.32 -4.83
N THR A 734 30.05 0.25 -3.90
CA THR A 734 29.90 0.72 -2.53
C THR A 734 30.96 1.76 -2.21
N ALA A 735 30.56 2.84 -1.53
CA ALA A 735 31.48 3.87 -1.07
C ALA A 735 30.89 4.72 0.05
N ILE A 736 31.76 5.31 0.85
CA ILE A 736 31.45 6.37 1.81
C ILE A 736 32.33 7.56 1.45
N ALA A 737 31.76 8.76 1.46
CA ALA A 737 32.51 9.99 1.25
C ALA A 737 32.01 11.11 2.14
N ASP A 738 32.93 11.93 2.63
CA ASP A 738 32.61 13.24 3.17
C ASP A 738 32.33 14.20 2.02
N MET A 739 31.19 14.88 2.10
CA MET A 739 30.69 15.85 1.12
C MET A 739 30.91 17.25 1.66
N GLY A 740 31.59 18.09 0.88
CA GLY A 740 31.70 19.51 1.15
C GLY A 740 30.50 20.30 0.65
N MET A 741 30.32 21.52 1.14
CA MET A 741 29.35 22.45 0.56
C MET A 741 29.70 22.71 -0.90
N GLY A 742 28.72 22.52 -1.79
CA GLY A 742 28.87 22.67 -3.23
C GLY A 742 29.28 21.38 -3.96
N ASP A 743 29.68 20.31 -3.26
CA ASP A 743 29.94 19.01 -3.90
C ASP A 743 28.63 18.42 -4.45
N VAL A 744 28.72 17.69 -5.56
CA VAL A 744 27.57 17.03 -6.21
C VAL A 744 27.82 15.54 -6.29
N ILE A 745 26.95 14.73 -5.68
CA ILE A 745 26.94 13.29 -5.94
C ILE A 745 26.14 13.01 -7.20
N VAL A 746 26.69 12.20 -8.09
CA VAL A 746 26.04 11.79 -9.34
C VAL A 746 25.96 10.27 -9.41
N ILE A 747 24.73 9.78 -9.58
CA ILE A 747 24.42 8.36 -9.70
C ILE A 747 23.75 8.14 -11.06
N GLU A 748 24.39 7.32 -11.88
CA GLU A 748 23.82 6.77 -13.10
C GLU A 748 23.39 5.34 -12.82
N THR A 749 22.09 5.09 -12.79
CA THR A 749 21.58 3.74 -12.50
C THR A 749 21.66 2.83 -13.73
N PRO A 750 21.72 1.50 -13.53
CA PRO A 750 21.77 0.55 -14.64
C PRO A 750 20.49 0.56 -15.48
N GLY A 751 20.62 0.21 -16.77
CA GLY A 751 19.47 -0.16 -17.60
C GLY A 751 19.10 -1.64 -17.43
N GLY A 752 17.95 -2.07 -17.96
CA GLY A 752 17.57 -3.49 -17.99
C GLY A 752 18.13 -4.23 -19.19
N GLY A 753 18.20 -5.56 -19.13
CA GLY A 753 18.59 -6.41 -20.27
C GLY A 753 17.50 -6.51 -21.34
N GLY A 754 17.92 -6.70 -22.59
CA GLY A 754 17.02 -6.93 -23.73
C GLY A 754 16.57 -8.39 -23.85
N TYR A 755 15.55 -8.63 -24.67
CA TYR A 755 15.02 -9.95 -24.97
C TYR A 755 15.03 -10.22 -26.48
N GLY A 756 15.48 -11.40 -26.89
CA GLY A 756 15.46 -11.84 -28.28
C GLY A 756 16.53 -11.17 -29.14
N VAL A 757 16.81 -11.74 -30.31
CA VAL A 757 17.80 -11.19 -31.26
C VAL A 757 17.17 -10.04 -32.04
N LYS A 758 17.80 -8.87 -32.01
CA LYS A 758 17.39 -7.71 -32.81
C LYS A 758 17.55 -8.03 -34.30
N ARG A 759 16.45 -7.99 -35.06
CA ARG A 759 16.46 -8.21 -36.52
C ARG A 759 16.99 -7.02 -37.30
#